data_AF-A0AAJ2LAP5-F1
#
_entry.id   AF-A0AAJ2LAP5-F1
#
_cell.length_a   1.000
_cell.length_b   1.000
_cell.length_c   1.000
_cell.angle_alpha   90.00
_cell.angle_beta   90.00
_cell.angle_gamma   90.00
#
_symmetry.space_group_name_H-M   'P 1'
#
loop_
_entity.id
_entity.type
_entity.pdbx_description
1 polymer ?
#
loop_
_entity_poly.entity_id
_entity_poly.type
_entity_poly.pdbx_seq_one_letter_code
_entity_poly.pdbx_strand_id
1 'polypeptide(L)'
;MDSRRDFIKKAAMLAGGAGAASLFPESVQRAMAITPHPNTTYLDAEHVVILMQENRSFDHSYGKLQGVRGFNDPRAIDLPNKNKVWLQTDLKGDTYAPFRLDIKNTKATWMHDLPHSRESQVDAYNGGKYDKWLTSKRSGHKEYAEMPLTLGYYDREDIPFYYALADAFTICDQNFCSSMTPTHPNRYYLWSGTIREKPEMDSLAVVRNSYFSINKPVKWKTFPERMQEAGISWKFYQNEVGAVVQFHPGVGSWLSNFGCNPLERYAQYGVKYSKDFIHYATLEVDKIKKDLPALKEKLDAATGAEKDKLTKSWEQRHALLERLEADLAEFSEENFKKLSVFQQELHRNAFVTNRNDPDYLKLSSMWYKDGDQGRKIEVPEGDIFYQFRKDVKEGKLPTVSYLAAPQNFSDHPSAPWYGAWYISETLDILTQNPEVWKKTIFILCYDENDGYYDHIPPFSIPDPTKPNSGKVSAGIDVKAEYVPLEQDETQVPKANARGGAIGLGFRVPLVVASPWSRGGKVCSQVFDHTSIIQFLEEFTSHKSKKPVRETNITEWRRTICGNMSSVFQPFDASPYKKPKPVNRDEILTTIHKAQFKDVPANFKALNAAEIGKINANPVGSPLLPKQEPGTRPSLALPYELHVNGALSADKAAFEITMQAGNKVFGAKSAGAPFIVYAMNPYEGEVLRVWNYAVKAGDRLTESFKLAGFENGQYHLRVYGPNGYFREFAGNAQEPEIALVCGYVLDKNGKPTGDVELVAVNKGKKPQALKVIDNAYQQKEIGADLPADGTVKMLIPASKSHQWYDFNVYNGDRKSVMRFAGRVETGKESISDPFMANATSKSANNIYARQNLIAWCIVPFDSKERTPEQRAEMLNKLGFTMLAYDWREKHIPEFDAELEALKRHHIKLQAFWLYSGPNPENDKNLSIILDLLKRHNVKTEIWCMIGGIKDMDQMTQQQKVEAVAKPVAYIADKAAEIGCSVGLYNHGGWYGKPENQLEVMDYLKRPNIGIVYNLHHAEEDIERFPEFFPKILPHLMAVNLMGLKKGNPVKVVPVGEGDAEADMIRIIRESSYRGPIGIINEETAPDAEVGLTMNVDGLKKILKEQGDTGALQTY
;
A
#
# COMPACT_ATOMS: atom_id res chain seq x y z
N MET A 1 41.93 6.68 -16.75
CA MET A 1 42.55 5.46 -16.19
C MET A 1 42.15 5.41 -14.73
N ASP A 2 41.12 4.63 -14.40
CA ASP A 2 40.63 4.52 -13.02
C ASP A 2 41.62 3.68 -12.20
N SER A 3 41.92 4.12 -10.98
CA SER A 3 42.91 3.46 -10.12
C SER A 3 42.41 2.10 -9.63
N ARG A 4 43.33 1.16 -9.38
CA ARG A 4 43.04 -0.18 -8.81
C ARG A 4 42.27 -0.09 -7.48
N ARG A 5 42.36 1.04 -6.77
CA ARG A 5 41.65 1.35 -5.52
C ARG A 5 40.19 1.75 -5.75
N ASP A 6 39.89 2.41 -6.88
CA ASP A 6 38.52 2.74 -7.28
C ASP A 6 37.77 1.53 -7.85
N PHE A 7 38.48 0.63 -8.54
CA PHE A 7 37.92 -0.66 -8.95
C PHE A 7 37.58 -1.54 -7.75
N ILE A 8 38.44 -1.59 -6.72
CA ILE A 8 38.18 -2.36 -5.48
C ILE A 8 37.05 -1.72 -4.65
N LYS A 9 36.93 -0.38 -4.63
CA LYS A 9 35.76 0.28 -4.01
C LYS A 9 34.46 -0.02 -4.76
N LYS A 10 34.47 -0.01 -6.10
CA LYS A 10 33.31 -0.36 -6.93
C LYS A 10 32.94 -1.85 -6.81
N ALA A 11 33.92 -2.74 -6.71
CA ALA A 11 33.70 -4.17 -6.54
C ALA A 11 33.21 -4.55 -5.13
N ALA A 12 33.71 -3.88 -4.08
CA ALA A 12 33.22 -4.06 -2.71
C ALA A 12 31.77 -3.60 -2.53
N MET A 13 31.29 -2.65 -3.35
CA MET A 13 29.89 -2.23 -3.38
C MET A 13 28.96 -3.22 -4.10
N LEU A 14 29.50 -4.17 -4.86
CA LEU A 14 28.75 -5.17 -5.64
C LEU A 14 28.69 -6.55 -4.96
N ALA A 15 29.62 -6.87 -4.05
CA ALA A 15 29.69 -8.18 -3.39
C ALA A 15 28.90 -8.28 -2.06
N GLY A 16 28.49 -7.16 -1.46
CA GLY A 16 27.79 -7.12 -0.17
C GLY A 16 26.26 -7.15 -0.29
N GLY A 17 25.67 -8.25 -0.76
CA GLY A 17 24.21 -8.39 -0.88
C GLY A 17 23.60 -9.37 0.13
N ALA A 18 23.23 -8.89 1.33
CA ALA A 18 22.20 -9.49 2.20
C ALA A 18 21.99 -8.58 3.42
N GLY A 19 20.89 -7.81 3.42
CA GLY A 19 20.51 -6.88 4.48
C GLY A 19 19.68 -5.73 3.92
N ALA A 20 18.35 -5.88 3.94
CA ALA A 20 17.42 -4.83 3.57
C ALA A 20 17.59 -3.60 4.48
N ALA A 21 17.87 -2.43 3.87
CA ALA A 21 17.49 -1.14 4.42
C ALA A 21 17.29 -0.17 3.24
N SER A 22 16.06 0.31 3.12
CA SER A 22 15.53 1.26 2.15
C SER A 22 16.55 2.34 1.79
N LEU A 23 17.03 2.32 0.54
CA LEU A 23 17.85 3.39 0.01
C LEU A 23 17.02 4.28 -0.93
N PHE A 24 16.70 5.48 -0.49
CA PHE A 24 15.90 6.47 -1.19
C PHE A 24 16.60 7.16 -2.38
N PRO A 25 15.87 7.65 -3.38
CA PRO A 25 16.39 8.43 -4.51
C PRO A 25 17.08 9.74 -4.11
N GLU A 26 18.12 10.18 -4.84
CA GLU A 26 18.91 11.41 -4.54
C GLU A 26 18.07 12.68 -4.39
N SER A 27 17.05 12.84 -5.22
CA SER A 27 16.09 13.94 -5.18
C SER A 27 15.33 14.01 -3.86
N VAL A 28 14.84 12.86 -3.39
CA VAL A 28 14.20 12.70 -2.09
C VAL A 28 15.19 12.98 -0.95
N GLN A 29 16.47 12.60 -1.11
CA GLN A 29 17.51 12.88 -0.11
C GLN A 29 17.78 14.37 0.04
N ARG A 30 17.94 15.09 -1.08
CA ARG A 30 18.14 16.55 -1.08
C ARG A 30 16.96 17.24 -0.41
N ALA A 31 15.75 16.84 -0.78
CA ALA A 31 14.52 17.34 -0.19
C ALA A 31 14.49 17.14 1.33
N MET A 32 14.90 15.96 1.81
CA MET A 32 15.01 15.65 3.24
C MET A 32 16.18 16.34 3.95
N ALA A 33 17.24 16.74 3.24
CA ALA A 33 18.40 17.39 3.85
C ALA A 33 18.17 18.88 4.16
N ILE A 34 17.27 19.53 3.42
CA ILE A 34 16.99 20.96 3.56
C ILE A 34 15.89 21.16 4.62
N THR A 35 16.17 21.99 5.61
CA THR A 35 15.29 22.24 6.77
C THR A 35 14.66 23.63 6.69
N PRO A 36 13.42 23.82 7.18
CA PRO A 36 12.80 25.14 7.25
C PRO A 36 13.41 25.94 8.40
N HIS A 37 13.06 27.22 8.54
CA HIS A 37 13.44 27.97 9.73
C HIS A 37 12.77 27.38 10.98
N PRO A 38 13.46 27.34 12.14
CA PRO A 38 12.87 26.84 13.38
C PRO A 38 11.55 27.55 13.72
N ASN A 39 10.61 26.81 14.31
CA ASN A 39 9.29 27.31 14.73
C ASN A 39 8.36 27.78 13.59
N THR A 40 8.70 27.54 12.33
CA THR A 40 7.77 27.77 11.21
C THR A 40 6.74 26.65 11.07
N THR A 41 5.63 26.98 10.43
CA THR A 41 4.54 26.07 10.05
C THR A 41 4.36 26.07 8.53
N TYR A 42 3.52 25.17 8.01
CA TYR A 42 3.21 25.14 6.57
C TYR A 42 2.62 26.46 6.05
N LEU A 43 2.04 27.31 6.91
CA LEU A 43 1.54 28.63 6.52
C LEU A 43 2.68 29.62 6.20
N ASP A 44 3.91 29.33 6.64
CA ASP A 44 5.10 30.11 6.32
C ASP A 44 5.69 29.74 4.94
N ALA A 45 5.23 28.65 4.30
CA ALA A 45 5.61 28.30 2.93
C ALA A 45 5.33 29.45 1.96
N GLU A 46 6.22 29.73 1.02
CA GLU A 46 6.03 30.74 -0.03
C GLU A 46 5.43 30.14 -1.30
N HIS A 47 5.60 28.83 -1.51
CA HIS A 47 5.22 28.15 -2.74
C HIS A 47 4.46 26.85 -2.47
N VAL A 48 3.40 26.61 -3.25
CA VAL A 48 2.73 25.32 -3.38
C VAL A 48 2.88 24.85 -4.82
N VAL A 49 3.44 23.66 -5.03
CA VAL A 49 3.64 23.04 -6.35
C VAL A 49 2.79 21.79 -6.43
N ILE A 50 1.89 21.69 -7.41
CA ILE A 50 0.91 20.61 -7.56
C ILE A 50 1.21 19.87 -8.86
N LEU A 51 1.46 18.57 -8.75
CA LEU A 51 1.58 17.64 -9.88
C LEU A 51 0.47 16.59 -9.77
N MET A 52 -0.40 16.55 -10.77
CA MET A 52 -1.44 15.54 -10.91
C MET A 52 -1.10 14.57 -12.03
N GLN A 53 -0.67 13.37 -11.64
CA GLN A 53 -0.42 12.24 -12.53
C GLN A 53 -1.72 11.56 -12.99
N GLU A 54 -1.57 10.57 -13.86
CA GLU A 54 -2.57 9.78 -14.55
C GLU A 54 -2.41 8.29 -14.18
N ASN A 55 -3.30 7.45 -14.67
CA ASN A 55 -4.42 6.96 -13.88
C ASN A 55 -4.08 5.73 -13.00
N ARG A 56 -4.11 5.87 -11.67
CA ARG A 56 -3.72 4.81 -10.70
C ARG A 56 -4.59 4.75 -9.46
N SER A 57 -5.06 3.55 -9.11
CA SER A 57 -5.70 3.33 -7.82
C SER A 57 -4.67 3.29 -6.68
N PHE A 58 -5.14 3.55 -5.46
CA PHE A 58 -4.29 3.49 -4.27
C PHE A 58 -3.76 2.07 -4.03
N ASP A 59 -4.60 1.04 -3.98
CA ASP A 59 -4.14 -0.34 -3.75
C ASP A 59 -3.19 -0.85 -4.85
N HIS A 60 -3.40 -0.45 -6.10
CA HIS A 60 -2.53 -0.81 -7.20
C HIS A 60 -1.09 -0.28 -7.01
N SER A 61 -0.94 0.88 -6.37
CA SER A 61 0.37 1.52 -6.19
C SER A 61 0.96 1.28 -4.79
N TYR A 62 0.15 1.41 -3.74
CA TYR A 62 0.60 1.46 -2.35
C TYR A 62 -0.12 0.46 -1.44
N GLY A 63 -1.00 -0.40 -1.95
CA GLY A 63 -1.73 -1.39 -1.12
C GLY A 63 -0.81 -2.36 -0.36
N LYS A 64 0.44 -2.52 -0.84
CA LYS A 64 1.51 -3.32 -0.22
C LYS A 64 2.37 -2.54 0.78
N LEU A 65 2.30 -1.22 0.84
CA LEU A 65 3.17 -0.39 1.69
C LEU A 65 2.85 -0.58 3.20
N GLN A 66 3.86 -0.69 4.06
CA GLN A 66 3.65 -0.94 5.51
C GLN A 66 2.82 0.16 6.19
N GLY A 67 1.79 -0.19 6.97
CA GLY A 67 1.05 0.78 7.78
C GLY A 67 0.03 1.68 7.05
N VAL A 68 -0.25 1.46 5.76
CA VAL A 68 -1.47 2.00 5.13
C VAL A 68 -2.63 1.01 5.22
N ARG A 69 -3.85 1.51 5.08
CA ARG A 69 -5.03 0.67 4.80
C ARG A 69 -4.95 0.10 3.39
N GLY A 70 -4.27 -1.04 3.27
CA GLY A 70 -4.08 -1.80 2.04
C GLY A 70 -4.53 -3.24 2.21
N PHE A 71 -3.74 -4.20 1.73
CA PHE A 71 -4.14 -5.61 1.71
C PHE A 71 -4.26 -6.28 3.09
N ASN A 72 -3.74 -5.66 4.15
CA ASN A 72 -3.93 -6.12 5.53
C ASN A 72 -5.07 -5.39 6.27
N ASP A 73 -5.95 -4.62 5.61
CA ASP A 73 -7.04 -3.92 6.31
C ASP A 73 -7.96 -4.93 7.03
N PRO A 74 -8.01 -4.91 8.38
CA PRO A 74 -8.75 -5.90 9.14
C PRO A 74 -10.27 -5.73 9.09
N ARG A 75 -10.73 -4.63 8.51
CA ARG A 75 -12.14 -4.22 8.46
C ARG A 75 -12.56 -3.99 7.01
N ALA A 76 -11.93 -4.69 6.06
CA ALA A 76 -12.41 -4.78 4.69
C ALA A 76 -13.82 -5.39 4.63
N ILE A 77 -14.64 -4.91 3.69
CA ILE A 77 -16.05 -5.32 3.56
C ILE A 77 -16.18 -6.76 3.05
N ASP A 78 -17.37 -7.33 3.24
CA ASP A 78 -17.78 -8.58 2.58
C ASP A 78 -18.72 -8.24 1.42
N LEU A 79 -18.64 -9.01 0.34
CA LEU A 79 -19.46 -8.91 -0.86
C LEU A 79 -20.82 -9.62 -0.68
N PRO A 80 -21.79 -9.48 -1.62
CA PRO A 80 -23.09 -10.15 -1.54
C PRO A 80 -22.99 -11.67 -1.41
N ASN A 81 -21.97 -12.28 -2.02
CA ASN A 81 -21.66 -13.71 -1.92
C ASN A 81 -20.92 -14.11 -0.63
N LYS A 82 -20.76 -13.20 0.33
CA LYS A 82 -20.03 -13.35 1.59
C LYS A 82 -18.52 -13.52 1.48
N ASN A 83 -17.95 -13.41 0.29
CA ASN A 83 -16.51 -13.36 0.13
C ASN A 83 -15.95 -12.01 0.59
N LYS A 84 -14.69 -12.00 1.01
CA LYS A 84 -13.95 -10.75 1.23
C LYS A 84 -13.86 -9.95 -0.07
N VAL A 85 -13.89 -8.62 0.05
CA VAL A 85 -13.89 -7.69 -1.08
C VAL A 85 -12.77 -7.94 -2.10
N TRP A 86 -11.61 -8.46 -1.69
CA TRP A 86 -10.48 -8.79 -2.57
C TRP A 86 -10.79 -9.92 -3.56
N LEU A 87 -11.77 -10.78 -3.26
CA LEU A 87 -12.18 -11.90 -4.09
C LEU A 87 -13.29 -11.47 -5.04
N GLN A 88 -12.93 -11.19 -6.29
CA GLN A 88 -13.89 -10.75 -7.32
C GLN A 88 -14.21 -11.91 -8.27
N THR A 89 -15.46 -12.01 -8.69
CA THR A 89 -15.95 -13.06 -9.59
C THR A 89 -16.23 -12.48 -10.97
N ASP A 90 -15.79 -13.17 -12.02
CA ASP A 90 -16.01 -12.76 -13.41
C ASP A 90 -17.37 -13.24 -13.97
N LEU A 91 -17.62 -13.00 -15.27
CA LEU A 91 -18.85 -13.42 -15.96
C LEU A 91 -18.98 -14.94 -16.14
N LYS A 92 -17.88 -15.70 -16.01
CA LYS A 92 -17.88 -17.16 -16.11
C LYS A 92 -18.13 -17.84 -14.76
N GLY A 93 -18.08 -17.07 -13.67
CA GLY A 93 -18.17 -17.57 -12.30
C GLY A 93 -16.80 -17.88 -11.68
N ASP A 94 -15.70 -17.58 -12.38
CA ASP A 94 -14.36 -17.77 -11.86
C ASP A 94 -14.01 -16.63 -10.90
N THR A 95 -13.45 -16.97 -9.73
CA THR A 95 -13.09 -16.00 -8.69
C THR A 95 -11.58 -15.83 -8.61
N TYR A 96 -11.12 -14.57 -8.57
CA TYR A 96 -9.71 -14.21 -8.56
C TYR A 96 -9.38 -13.32 -7.36
N ALA A 97 -8.11 -13.40 -6.93
CA ALA A 97 -7.51 -12.53 -5.92
C ALA A 97 -6.52 -11.54 -6.58
N PRO A 98 -6.14 -10.44 -5.90
CA PRO A 98 -5.13 -9.53 -6.40
C PRO A 98 -3.77 -10.21 -6.59
N PHE A 99 -3.09 -9.86 -7.68
CA PHE A 99 -1.81 -10.47 -8.07
C PHE A 99 -0.80 -9.40 -8.51
N ARG A 100 0.48 -9.71 -8.33
CA ARG A 100 1.56 -8.75 -8.63
C ARG A 100 1.77 -8.62 -10.13
N LEU A 101 1.89 -7.40 -10.62
CA LEU A 101 2.34 -7.07 -11.97
C LEU A 101 3.86 -6.84 -11.94
N ASP A 102 4.66 -7.88 -12.18
CA ASP A 102 6.13 -7.74 -12.19
C ASP A 102 6.57 -6.92 -13.43
N ILE A 103 6.80 -5.62 -13.22
CA ILE A 103 7.13 -4.67 -14.29
C ILE A 103 8.49 -4.96 -14.95
N LYS A 104 9.35 -5.75 -14.30
CA LYS A 104 10.71 -6.03 -14.78
C LYS A 104 10.74 -7.29 -15.64
N ASN A 105 9.97 -8.30 -15.26
CA ASN A 105 10.01 -9.62 -15.89
C ASN A 105 8.80 -9.93 -16.78
N THR A 106 7.81 -9.05 -16.83
CA THR A 106 6.62 -9.21 -17.69
C THR A 106 6.35 -7.94 -18.50
N LYS A 107 5.58 -8.04 -19.58
CA LYS A 107 5.13 -6.85 -20.34
C LYS A 107 3.98 -6.06 -19.67
N ALA A 108 3.75 -6.21 -18.35
CA ALA A 108 2.60 -5.66 -17.63
C ALA A 108 2.32 -4.16 -17.89
N THR A 109 3.35 -3.31 -17.86
CA THR A 109 3.20 -1.87 -18.12
C THR A 109 2.91 -1.51 -19.58
N TRP A 110 2.94 -2.49 -20.49
CA TRP A 110 2.69 -2.34 -21.92
C TRP A 110 1.37 -2.97 -22.36
N MET A 111 0.53 -3.38 -21.40
CA MET A 111 -0.77 -4.02 -21.66
C MET A 111 -1.94 -3.03 -21.80
N HIS A 112 -1.62 -1.72 -21.78
CA HIS A 112 -2.53 -0.60 -21.99
C HIS A 112 -3.56 -0.41 -20.86
N ASP A 113 -4.35 0.66 -20.97
CA ASP A 113 -5.41 1.04 -20.04
C ASP A 113 -6.55 0.02 -19.87
N LEU A 114 -7.24 0.14 -18.73
CA LEU A 114 -8.48 -0.54 -18.42
C LEU A 114 -9.67 0.42 -18.54
N PRO A 115 -10.92 -0.06 -18.57
CA PRO A 115 -12.07 0.84 -18.66
C PRO A 115 -12.22 1.77 -17.44
N HIS A 116 -12.23 3.10 -17.65
CA HIS A 116 -12.49 4.14 -16.63
C HIS A 116 -13.64 5.09 -17.01
N SER A 117 -14.47 4.73 -17.98
CA SER A 117 -15.67 5.50 -18.31
C SER A 117 -16.67 5.55 -17.14
N ARG A 118 -17.59 6.52 -17.15
CA ARG A 118 -18.63 6.69 -16.11
C ARG A 118 -19.43 5.40 -15.89
N GLU A 119 -19.79 4.69 -16.95
CA GLU A 119 -20.49 3.41 -16.85
C GLU A 119 -19.63 2.31 -16.23
N SER A 120 -18.36 2.18 -16.62
CA SER A 120 -17.46 1.18 -16.02
C SER A 120 -17.23 1.43 -14.52
N GLN A 121 -17.18 2.70 -14.10
CA GLN A 121 -16.95 3.06 -12.70
C GLN A 121 -18.20 2.84 -11.84
N VAL A 122 -19.37 3.28 -12.30
CA VAL A 122 -20.61 3.08 -11.56
C VAL A 122 -21.07 1.63 -11.55
N ASP A 123 -20.83 0.88 -12.62
CA ASP A 123 -21.13 -0.55 -12.65
C ASP A 123 -20.19 -1.33 -11.72
N ALA A 124 -18.91 -0.93 -11.57
CA ALA A 124 -17.99 -1.53 -10.61
C ALA A 124 -18.36 -1.20 -9.15
N TYR A 125 -18.77 0.04 -8.86
CA TYR A 125 -19.29 0.44 -7.55
C TYR A 125 -20.58 -0.33 -7.19
N ASN A 126 -21.45 -0.57 -8.17
CA ASN A 126 -22.68 -1.36 -8.06
C ASN A 126 -23.56 -0.97 -6.86
N GLY A 127 -23.74 0.33 -6.62
CA GLY A 127 -24.52 0.83 -5.48
C GLY A 127 -23.93 0.50 -4.11
N GLY A 128 -22.61 0.32 -4.03
CA GLY A 128 -21.89 -0.04 -2.80
C GLY A 128 -21.73 -1.55 -2.58
N LYS A 129 -22.33 -2.41 -3.44
CA LYS A 129 -22.17 -3.88 -3.39
C LYS A 129 -20.78 -4.34 -3.83
N TYR A 130 -20.16 -3.58 -4.73
CA TYR A 130 -18.72 -3.64 -4.98
C TYR A 130 -18.18 -4.99 -5.50
N ASP A 131 -19.03 -5.74 -6.21
CA ASP A 131 -18.83 -7.14 -6.62
C ASP A 131 -18.72 -7.34 -8.14
N LYS A 132 -18.55 -6.25 -8.91
CA LYS A 132 -18.56 -6.27 -10.38
C LYS A 132 -17.26 -5.79 -11.02
N TRP A 133 -16.16 -5.74 -10.28
CA TRP A 133 -14.90 -5.20 -10.81
C TRP A 133 -14.40 -5.92 -12.06
N LEU A 134 -14.30 -7.25 -12.03
CA LEU A 134 -13.81 -8.05 -13.16
C LEU A 134 -14.68 -7.94 -14.41
N THR A 135 -15.96 -7.62 -14.26
CA THR A 135 -16.90 -7.51 -15.37
C THR A 135 -16.92 -6.09 -15.93
N SER A 136 -16.96 -5.09 -15.06
CA SER A 136 -17.00 -3.67 -15.45
C SER A 136 -15.64 -3.12 -15.90
N LYS A 137 -14.53 -3.70 -15.43
CA LYS A 137 -13.15 -3.24 -15.71
C LYS A 137 -12.35 -4.22 -16.58
N ARG A 138 -13.06 -5.06 -17.34
CA ARG A 138 -12.47 -6.00 -18.29
C ARG A 138 -11.69 -5.26 -19.38
N SER A 139 -10.48 -5.71 -19.70
CA SER A 139 -9.66 -5.06 -20.74
C SER A 139 -10.40 -5.01 -22.09
N GLY A 140 -10.34 -3.85 -22.75
CA GLY A 140 -10.84 -3.68 -24.12
C GLY A 140 -9.95 -4.33 -25.19
N HIS A 141 -8.73 -4.73 -24.82
CA HIS A 141 -7.78 -5.38 -25.72
C HIS A 141 -8.05 -6.88 -25.77
N LYS A 142 -8.37 -7.40 -26.97
CA LYS A 142 -8.77 -8.82 -27.15
C LYS A 142 -7.75 -9.82 -26.62
N GLU A 143 -6.46 -9.50 -26.72
CA GLU A 143 -5.36 -10.35 -26.24
C GLU A 143 -5.39 -10.55 -24.71
N TYR A 144 -5.91 -9.57 -23.97
CA TYR A 144 -5.88 -9.54 -22.49
C TYR A 144 -7.27 -9.58 -21.86
N ALA A 145 -8.33 -9.70 -22.66
CA ALA A 145 -9.71 -9.58 -22.20
C ALA A 145 -10.12 -10.67 -21.18
N GLU A 146 -9.41 -11.80 -21.14
CA GLU A 146 -9.67 -12.91 -20.19
C GLU A 146 -8.79 -12.82 -18.94
N MET A 147 -7.86 -11.86 -18.88
CA MET A 147 -6.98 -11.67 -17.73
C MET A 147 -7.66 -10.78 -16.68
N PRO A 148 -7.54 -11.09 -15.38
CA PRO A 148 -8.14 -10.30 -14.31
C PRO A 148 -7.36 -9.00 -14.02
N LEU A 149 -6.88 -8.28 -15.03
CA LEU A 149 -5.91 -7.18 -14.93
C LEU A 149 -6.29 -6.06 -13.95
N THR A 150 -7.59 -5.80 -13.77
CA THR A 150 -8.09 -4.86 -12.76
C THR A 150 -7.55 -5.17 -11.36
N LEU A 151 -7.33 -6.45 -11.02
CA LEU A 151 -6.80 -6.88 -9.72
C LEU A 151 -5.26 -6.85 -9.64
N GLY A 152 -4.58 -6.36 -10.68
CA GLY A 152 -3.13 -6.24 -10.69
C GLY A 152 -2.62 -5.13 -9.77
N TYR A 153 -1.52 -5.36 -9.06
CA TYR A 153 -0.86 -4.36 -8.21
C TYR A 153 0.66 -4.38 -8.38
N TYR A 154 1.31 -3.27 -8.04
CA TYR A 154 2.76 -3.13 -7.92
C TYR A 154 3.22 -3.15 -6.46
N ASP A 155 4.43 -3.65 -6.23
CA ASP A 155 5.09 -3.54 -4.93
C ASP A 155 6.36 -2.68 -4.99
N ARG A 156 7.08 -2.59 -3.87
CA ARG A 156 8.31 -1.80 -3.75
C ARG A 156 9.38 -2.20 -4.74
N GLU A 157 9.43 -3.47 -5.16
CA GLU A 157 10.40 -3.92 -6.14
C GLU A 157 10.09 -3.36 -7.53
N ASP A 158 8.81 -3.13 -7.83
CA ASP A 158 8.33 -2.64 -9.11
C ASP A 158 8.44 -1.11 -9.21
N ILE A 159 8.00 -0.38 -8.17
CA ILE A 159 7.95 1.09 -8.16
C ILE A 159 8.68 1.72 -6.95
N PRO A 160 9.99 1.45 -6.77
CA PRO A 160 10.75 1.80 -5.55
C PRO A 160 10.82 3.30 -5.26
N PHE A 161 10.80 4.16 -6.28
CA PHE A 161 10.83 5.62 -6.11
C PHE A 161 9.61 6.13 -5.33
N TYR A 162 8.42 5.62 -5.66
CA TYR A 162 7.15 6.01 -5.05
C TYR A 162 7.08 5.59 -3.59
N TYR A 163 7.48 4.35 -3.30
CA TYR A 163 7.58 3.83 -1.93
C TYR A 163 8.59 4.65 -1.10
N ALA A 164 9.73 5.02 -1.70
CA ALA A 164 10.70 5.88 -1.03
C ALA A 164 10.15 7.30 -0.77
N LEU A 165 9.39 7.89 -1.70
CA LEU A 165 8.74 9.18 -1.47
C LEU A 165 7.76 9.11 -0.29
N ALA A 166 6.96 8.03 -0.21
CA ALA A 166 6.03 7.77 0.88
C ALA A 166 6.72 7.43 2.22
N ASP A 167 7.90 6.82 2.19
CA ASP A 167 8.72 6.59 3.39
C ASP A 167 9.39 7.88 3.90
N ALA A 168 9.51 8.90 3.05
CA ALA A 168 10.17 10.16 3.40
C ALA A 168 9.16 11.18 3.93
N PHE A 169 7.98 11.20 3.33
CA PHE A 169 6.97 12.23 3.55
C PHE A 169 5.59 11.66 3.89
N THR A 170 4.59 12.52 4.07
CA THR A 170 3.22 12.09 4.38
C THR A 170 2.53 11.55 3.13
N ILE A 171 2.01 10.33 3.21
CA ILE A 171 1.08 9.74 2.25
C ILE A 171 -0.33 9.67 2.86
N CYS A 172 -1.35 9.92 2.05
CA CYS A 172 -2.74 9.90 2.47
C CYS A 172 -3.45 8.66 1.91
N ASP A 173 -3.92 7.77 2.79
CA ASP A 173 -4.49 6.47 2.40
C ASP A 173 -6.03 6.45 2.34
N GLN A 174 -6.67 7.59 2.56
CA GLN A 174 -8.11 7.82 2.31
C GLN A 174 -8.34 9.00 1.36
N ASN A 175 -7.50 9.14 0.34
CA ASN A 175 -7.71 10.08 -0.75
C ASN A 175 -8.44 9.41 -1.92
N PHE A 176 -9.55 9.99 -2.35
CA PHE A 176 -10.42 9.49 -3.41
C PHE A 176 -10.40 10.41 -4.62
N CYS A 177 -10.56 9.87 -5.83
CA CYS A 177 -10.88 10.75 -6.95
C CYS A 177 -12.26 11.38 -6.70
N SER A 178 -12.45 12.64 -7.11
CA SER A 178 -13.67 13.39 -6.76
C SER A 178 -14.93 12.81 -7.38
N SER A 179 -14.84 12.11 -8.51
CA SER A 179 -15.99 11.57 -9.22
C SER A 179 -15.72 10.21 -9.87
N MET A 180 -16.78 9.39 -9.95
CA MET A 180 -16.81 8.09 -10.64
C MET A 180 -16.84 8.27 -12.17
N THR A 181 -15.85 8.97 -12.73
CA THR A 181 -15.80 9.48 -14.09
C THR A 181 -14.36 9.45 -14.62
N PRO A 182 -14.13 9.54 -15.93
CA PRO A 182 -12.78 9.61 -16.49
C PRO A 182 -12.02 10.90 -16.10
N THR A 183 -10.81 11.06 -16.65
CA THR A 183 -9.83 12.14 -16.42
C THR A 183 -10.38 13.57 -16.35
N HIS A 184 -11.01 14.09 -17.41
CA HIS A 184 -11.32 15.54 -17.49
C HIS A 184 -12.29 15.99 -16.38
N PRO A 185 -13.41 15.30 -16.11
CA PRO A 185 -14.27 15.64 -14.97
C PRO A 185 -13.54 15.66 -13.62
N ASN A 186 -12.67 14.67 -13.35
CA ASN A 186 -11.89 14.63 -12.12
C ASN A 186 -10.89 15.79 -12.03
N ARG A 187 -10.21 16.11 -13.15
CA ARG A 187 -9.35 17.29 -13.23
C ARG A 187 -10.17 18.56 -12.97
N TYR A 188 -11.36 18.75 -13.56
CA TYR A 188 -12.19 19.93 -13.29
C TYR A 188 -12.47 20.14 -11.80
N TYR A 189 -12.65 19.08 -11.01
CA TYR A 189 -12.79 19.22 -9.55
C TYR A 189 -11.57 19.87 -8.87
N LEU A 190 -10.34 19.62 -9.33
CA LEU A 190 -9.13 20.28 -8.83
C LEU A 190 -9.08 21.78 -9.18
N TRP A 191 -9.75 22.20 -10.27
CA TRP A 191 -9.68 23.58 -10.77
C TRP A 191 -10.87 24.44 -10.39
N SER A 192 -12.05 23.85 -10.23
CA SER A 192 -13.29 24.59 -10.01
C SER A 192 -14.18 23.97 -8.95
N GLY A 193 -13.81 22.85 -8.32
CA GLY A 193 -14.62 22.20 -7.28
C GLY A 193 -15.96 21.62 -7.77
N THR A 194 -16.21 21.60 -9.08
CA THR A 194 -17.47 21.16 -9.70
C THR A 194 -17.27 20.76 -11.15
N ILE A 195 -18.22 19.99 -11.68
CA ILE A 195 -18.39 19.63 -13.09
C ILE A 195 -19.70 20.17 -13.68
N ARG A 196 -20.35 21.10 -12.98
CA ARG A 196 -21.62 21.77 -13.37
C ARG A 196 -21.44 23.28 -13.40
N GLU A 197 -22.25 23.94 -14.22
CA GLU A 197 -22.29 25.41 -14.25
C GLU A 197 -23.00 26.02 -13.04
N LYS A 198 -24.09 25.37 -12.58
CA LYS A 198 -24.82 25.75 -11.38
C LYS A 198 -24.86 24.58 -10.38
N PRO A 199 -24.88 24.83 -9.06
CA PRO A 199 -24.92 23.79 -8.04
C PRO A 199 -26.35 23.21 -7.87
N GLU A 200 -26.98 22.86 -8.98
CA GLU A 200 -28.37 22.40 -9.07
C GLU A 200 -28.39 21.10 -9.89
N MET A 201 -29.33 20.19 -9.59
CA MET A 201 -29.39 18.87 -10.22
C MET A 201 -29.79 18.92 -11.71
N ASP A 202 -30.59 19.91 -12.10
CA ASP A 202 -31.03 20.17 -13.46
C ASP A 202 -29.94 20.79 -14.34
N SER A 203 -28.99 21.51 -13.75
CA SER A 203 -27.77 21.96 -14.43
C SER A 203 -26.93 20.76 -14.87
N LEU A 204 -26.48 20.72 -16.13
CA LEU A 204 -25.75 19.58 -16.68
C LEU A 204 -24.47 19.24 -15.90
N ALA A 205 -24.35 18.01 -15.37
CA ALA A 205 -23.06 17.47 -14.92
C ALA A 205 -22.29 16.89 -16.08
N VAL A 206 -21.05 17.33 -16.22
CA VAL A 206 -20.17 16.88 -17.29
C VAL A 206 -19.35 15.70 -16.81
N VAL A 207 -19.83 14.51 -17.15
CA VAL A 207 -19.29 13.23 -16.70
C VAL A 207 -18.48 12.51 -17.79
N ARG A 208 -18.20 13.18 -18.91
CA ARG A 208 -17.56 12.61 -20.10
C ARG A 208 -16.36 13.45 -20.55
N ASN A 209 -15.25 12.80 -20.90
CA ASN A 209 -14.04 13.47 -21.44
C ASN A 209 -14.34 14.26 -22.72
N SER A 210 -15.23 13.74 -23.56
CA SER A 210 -15.55 14.26 -24.90
C SER A 210 -16.57 15.40 -24.91
N TYR A 211 -17.22 15.71 -23.78
CA TYR A 211 -18.34 16.64 -23.79
C TYR A 211 -17.94 18.08 -24.17
N PHE A 212 -16.76 18.51 -23.72
CA PHE A 212 -16.19 19.81 -24.02
C PHE A 212 -14.86 19.69 -24.75
N SER A 213 -14.58 20.70 -25.57
CA SER A 213 -13.34 20.83 -26.32
C SER A 213 -12.94 22.30 -26.38
N ILE A 214 -11.78 22.59 -26.95
CA ILE A 214 -11.37 23.99 -27.20
C ILE A 214 -12.33 24.74 -28.14
N ASN A 215 -13.22 24.03 -28.86
CA ASN A 215 -14.26 24.59 -29.72
C ASN A 215 -15.64 24.68 -29.04
N LYS A 216 -15.78 24.05 -27.87
CA LYS A 216 -17.00 24.08 -27.04
C LYS A 216 -16.55 24.19 -25.58
N PRO A 217 -16.10 25.37 -25.14
CA PRO A 217 -15.54 25.54 -23.81
C PRO A 217 -16.60 25.68 -22.71
N VAL A 218 -16.21 25.40 -21.47
CA VAL A 218 -16.95 25.72 -20.25
C VAL A 218 -16.78 27.18 -19.85
N LYS A 219 -17.69 27.68 -19.02
CA LYS A 219 -17.77 29.11 -18.65
C LYS A 219 -17.87 29.38 -17.14
N TRP A 220 -17.93 28.34 -16.31
CA TRP A 220 -17.98 28.56 -14.86
C TRP A 220 -16.61 28.98 -14.33
N LYS A 221 -16.63 29.69 -13.21
CA LYS A 221 -15.45 30.30 -12.60
C LYS A 221 -14.56 29.25 -11.93
N THR A 222 -13.26 29.38 -12.15
CA THR A 222 -12.21 28.51 -11.61
C THR A 222 -11.51 29.14 -10.40
N PHE A 223 -10.83 28.32 -9.61
CA PHE A 223 -10.06 28.75 -8.45
C PHE A 223 -8.86 29.65 -8.81
N PRO A 224 -8.10 29.42 -9.91
CA PRO A 224 -7.04 30.36 -10.33
C PRO A 224 -7.54 31.78 -10.62
N GLU A 225 -8.76 31.94 -11.16
CA GLU A 225 -9.37 33.27 -11.31
C GLU A 225 -9.57 33.95 -9.96
N ARG A 226 -10.06 33.19 -8.96
CA ARG A 226 -10.27 33.69 -7.59
C ARG A 226 -8.94 34.04 -6.91
N MET A 227 -7.89 33.25 -7.14
CA MET A 227 -6.53 33.56 -6.65
C MET A 227 -5.99 34.84 -7.28
N GLN A 228 -6.15 35.01 -8.60
CA GLN A 228 -5.66 36.19 -9.31
C GLN A 228 -6.40 37.46 -8.87
N GLU A 229 -7.71 37.40 -8.66
CA GLU A 229 -8.50 38.50 -8.08
C GLU A 229 -8.02 38.91 -6.69
N ALA A 230 -7.52 37.96 -5.91
CA ALA A 230 -6.93 38.21 -4.59
C ALA A 230 -5.48 38.74 -4.66
N GLY A 231 -4.88 38.84 -5.85
CA GLY A 231 -3.49 39.23 -6.05
C GLY A 231 -2.48 38.13 -5.75
N ILE A 232 -2.90 36.87 -5.75
CA ILE A 232 -2.02 35.71 -5.55
C ILE A 232 -1.42 35.30 -6.90
N SER A 233 -0.09 35.24 -6.95
CA SER A 233 0.63 34.80 -8.14
C SER A 233 0.45 33.29 -8.38
N TRP A 234 0.16 32.91 -9.62
CA TRP A 234 0.01 31.51 -9.99
C TRP A 234 0.46 31.28 -11.44
N LYS A 235 0.93 30.06 -11.75
CA LYS A 235 1.24 29.62 -13.12
C LYS A 235 0.98 28.12 -13.32
N PHE A 236 0.71 27.73 -14.56
CA PHE A 236 0.65 26.35 -15.01
C PHE A 236 1.80 26.09 -15.99
N TYR A 237 2.73 25.21 -15.63
CA TYR A 237 3.87 24.82 -16.46
C TYR A 237 3.62 23.51 -17.19
N GLN A 238 4.00 23.49 -18.46
CA GLN A 238 3.89 22.34 -19.36
C GLN A 238 4.88 22.51 -20.51
N ASN A 239 5.15 21.44 -21.26
CA ASN A 239 6.04 21.55 -22.42
C ASN A 239 5.37 22.31 -23.58
N GLU A 240 4.16 21.88 -23.97
CA GLU A 240 3.30 22.54 -24.97
C GLU A 240 1.82 22.31 -24.64
N VAL A 241 0.93 23.21 -25.10
CA VAL A 241 -0.53 23.07 -25.01
C VAL A 241 -1.04 21.89 -25.84
N GLY A 242 -2.12 21.26 -25.39
CA GLY A 242 -2.82 20.19 -26.12
C GLY A 242 -3.41 20.68 -27.44
N ALA A 243 -3.87 21.93 -27.49
CA ALA A 243 -4.43 22.57 -28.70
C ALA A 243 -3.49 22.60 -29.92
N VAL A 244 -2.17 22.44 -29.71
CA VAL A 244 -1.16 22.46 -30.79
C VAL A 244 -0.88 21.06 -31.34
N VAL A 245 -1.17 20.00 -30.58
CA VAL A 245 -0.87 18.60 -30.98
C VAL A 245 -1.55 18.20 -32.29
N GLN A 246 -2.72 18.77 -32.59
CA GLN A 246 -3.42 18.52 -33.84
C GLN A 246 -2.59 18.85 -35.09
N PHE A 247 -1.57 19.71 -34.97
CA PHE A 247 -0.66 20.09 -36.07
C PHE A 247 0.60 19.21 -36.13
N HIS A 248 0.88 18.42 -35.09
CA HIS A 248 2.05 17.54 -34.99
C HIS A 248 1.65 16.11 -34.58
N PRO A 249 1.02 15.34 -35.48
CA PRO A 249 0.63 13.97 -35.16
C PRO A 249 1.86 13.12 -34.83
N GLY A 250 1.81 12.39 -33.71
CA GLY A 250 2.84 11.40 -33.33
C GLY A 250 3.88 11.88 -32.31
N VAL A 251 3.97 13.17 -31.99
CA VAL A 251 4.93 13.68 -30.97
C VAL A 251 4.27 14.07 -29.64
N GLY A 252 2.93 14.16 -29.62
CA GLY A 252 2.16 14.65 -28.47
C GLY A 252 2.40 13.88 -27.17
N SER A 253 2.59 12.55 -27.23
CA SER A 253 2.84 11.70 -26.07
C SER A 253 4.13 12.04 -25.32
N TRP A 254 5.11 12.63 -26.02
CA TRP A 254 6.40 13.04 -25.45
C TRP A 254 6.47 14.53 -25.15
N LEU A 255 5.79 15.38 -25.93
CA LEU A 255 6.06 16.82 -25.98
C LEU A 255 4.88 17.72 -25.66
N SER A 256 3.66 17.20 -25.50
CA SER A 256 2.49 18.00 -25.09
C SER A 256 2.03 17.63 -23.69
N ASN A 257 1.16 18.43 -23.09
CA ASN A 257 0.53 18.17 -21.80
C ASN A 257 -0.51 17.04 -21.79
N PHE A 258 -0.71 16.32 -22.90
CA PHE A 258 -1.66 15.20 -23.01
C PHE A 258 -3.13 15.55 -22.66
N GLY A 259 -3.51 16.84 -22.72
CA GLY A 259 -4.84 17.29 -22.31
C GLY A 259 -5.02 17.42 -20.79
N CYS A 260 -3.95 17.18 -20.00
CA CYS A 260 -3.92 17.27 -18.55
C CYS A 260 -4.04 18.70 -18.00
N ASN A 261 -3.95 19.73 -18.87
CA ASN A 261 -4.33 21.11 -18.56
C ASN A 261 -5.79 21.37 -18.99
N PRO A 262 -6.78 21.25 -18.08
CA PRO A 262 -8.17 21.48 -18.42
C PRO A 262 -8.50 22.95 -18.70
N LEU A 263 -7.64 23.90 -18.32
CA LEU A 263 -7.88 25.35 -18.55
C LEU A 263 -7.98 25.68 -20.05
N GLU A 264 -7.43 24.83 -20.92
CA GLU A 264 -7.60 24.95 -22.37
C GLU A 264 -9.08 24.91 -22.81
N ARG A 265 -9.94 24.31 -22.00
CA ARG A 265 -11.37 24.12 -22.28
C ARG A 265 -12.25 25.12 -21.54
N TYR A 266 -11.67 26.13 -20.89
CA TYR A 266 -12.41 27.22 -20.25
C TYR A 266 -12.34 28.49 -21.11
N ALA A 267 -13.49 29.08 -21.40
CA ALA A 267 -13.62 30.18 -22.37
C ALA A 267 -12.78 31.40 -21.98
N GLN A 268 -12.70 31.70 -20.68
CA GLN A 268 -11.99 32.85 -20.14
C GLN A 268 -10.47 32.81 -20.28
N TYR A 269 -9.88 31.63 -20.56
CA TYR A 269 -8.43 31.50 -20.75
C TYR A 269 -8.01 31.63 -22.21
N GLY A 270 -8.89 31.26 -23.15
CA GLY A 270 -8.68 31.47 -24.58
C GLY A 270 -7.40 30.82 -25.12
N VAL A 271 -7.24 29.50 -25.02
CA VAL A 271 -6.04 28.76 -25.48
C VAL A 271 -5.64 29.06 -26.93
N LYS A 272 -6.61 29.36 -27.80
CA LYS A 272 -6.37 29.68 -29.21
C LYS A 272 -5.63 31.00 -29.43
N TYR A 273 -5.56 31.89 -28.43
CA TYR A 273 -4.66 33.05 -28.45
C TYR A 273 -3.18 32.68 -28.26
N SER A 274 -2.86 31.41 -27.97
CA SER A 274 -1.47 30.97 -27.86
C SER A 274 -0.75 31.17 -29.20
N LYS A 275 0.49 31.67 -29.11
CA LYS A 275 1.30 31.97 -30.29
C LYS A 275 1.55 30.72 -31.16
N ASP A 276 1.63 29.55 -30.55
CA ASP A 276 1.84 28.28 -31.26
C ASP A 276 0.60 27.90 -32.06
N PHE A 277 -0.59 28.01 -31.45
CA PHE A 277 -1.84 27.74 -32.16
C PHE A 277 -2.00 28.66 -33.39
N ILE A 278 -1.80 29.97 -33.23
CA ILE A 278 -1.91 30.94 -34.34
C ILE A 278 -0.92 30.61 -35.45
N HIS A 279 0.33 30.31 -35.09
CA HIS A 279 1.38 29.99 -36.07
C HIS A 279 1.02 28.74 -36.89
N TYR A 280 0.70 27.64 -36.21
CA TYR A 280 0.43 26.36 -36.89
C TYR A 280 -0.93 26.32 -37.59
N ALA A 281 -1.96 27.00 -37.05
CA ALA A 281 -3.22 27.19 -37.74
C ALA A 281 -3.04 27.95 -39.05
N THR A 282 -2.19 28.99 -39.07
CA THR A 282 -1.85 29.73 -40.29
C THR A 282 -1.20 28.82 -41.34
N LEU A 283 -0.19 28.03 -40.93
CA LEU A 283 0.48 27.09 -41.83
C LEU A 283 -0.46 26.01 -42.37
N GLU A 284 -1.37 25.48 -41.55
CA GLU A 284 -2.33 24.48 -41.99
C GLU A 284 -3.40 25.09 -42.92
N VAL A 285 -3.85 26.33 -42.69
CA VAL A 285 -4.71 27.07 -43.63
C VAL A 285 -4.05 27.23 -44.99
N ASP A 286 -2.79 27.69 -45.03
CA ASP A 286 -2.04 27.86 -46.28
C ASP A 286 -1.88 26.54 -47.04
N LYS A 287 -1.57 25.46 -46.31
CA LYS A 287 -1.47 24.12 -46.85
C LYS A 287 -2.81 23.59 -47.39
N ILE A 288 -3.91 23.74 -46.65
CA ILE A 288 -5.23 23.32 -47.12
C ILE A 288 -5.61 24.09 -48.37
N LYS A 289 -5.45 25.42 -48.39
CA LYS A 289 -5.72 26.26 -49.57
C LYS A 289 -4.93 25.80 -50.80
N LYS A 290 -3.67 25.40 -50.62
CA LYS A 290 -2.82 24.87 -51.68
C LYS A 290 -3.29 23.50 -52.19
N ASP A 291 -3.70 22.61 -51.30
CA ASP A 291 -4.05 21.22 -51.62
C ASP A 291 -5.50 21.05 -52.15
N LEU A 292 -6.42 21.93 -51.71
CA LEU A 292 -7.86 21.78 -51.93
C LEU A 292 -8.24 21.76 -53.43
N PRO A 293 -7.64 22.58 -54.33
CA PRO A 293 -7.92 22.50 -55.77
C PRO A 293 -7.60 21.13 -56.37
N ALA A 294 -6.43 20.57 -56.06
CA ALA A 294 -6.02 19.25 -56.57
C ALA A 294 -6.90 18.12 -56.01
N LEU A 295 -7.36 18.23 -54.77
CA LEU A 295 -8.33 17.29 -54.19
C LEU A 295 -9.69 17.39 -54.90
N LYS A 296 -10.13 18.60 -55.26
CA LYS A 296 -11.38 18.84 -55.99
C LYS A 296 -11.33 18.24 -57.39
N GLU A 297 -10.23 18.41 -58.12
CA GLU A 297 -10.04 17.79 -59.43
C GLU A 297 -10.11 16.26 -59.36
N LYS A 298 -9.46 15.63 -58.37
CA LYS A 298 -9.53 14.18 -58.13
C LYS A 298 -10.96 13.73 -57.81
N LEU A 299 -11.67 14.49 -56.98
CA LEU A 299 -13.06 14.21 -56.63
C LEU A 299 -13.98 14.27 -57.86
N ASP A 300 -13.79 15.26 -58.72
CA ASP A 300 -14.61 15.44 -59.93
C ASP A 300 -14.38 14.32 -60.95
N ALA A 301 -13.17 13.75 -61.00
CA ALA A 301 -12.82 12.62 -61.85
C ALA A 301 -13.19 11.23 -61.27
N ALA A 302 -13.47 11.13 -59.97
CA ALA A 302 -13.70 9.85 -59.30
C ALA A 302 -15.15 9.33 -59.46
N THR A 303 -15.31 8.02 -59.37
CA THR A 303 -16.63 7.34 -59.40
C THR A 303 -16.72 6.27 -58.29
N GLY A 304 -17.95 5.83 -57.98
CA GLY A 304 -18.21 4.79 -56.97
C GLY A 304 -17.63 5.11 -55.58
N ALA A 305 -17.13 4.09 -54.89
CA ALA A 305 -16.63 4.21 -53.51
C ALA A 305 -15.44 5.16 -53.33
N GLU A 306 -14.64 5.38 -54.38
CA GLU A 306 -13.56 6.37 -54.36
C GLU A 306 -14.11 7.79 -54.31
N LYS A 307 -15.16 8.07 -55.09
CA LYS A 307 -15.86 9.37 -55.04
C LYS A 307 -16.39 9.65 -53.65
N ASP A 308 -17.05 8.68 -53.02
CA ASP A 308 -17.59 8.84 -51.66
C ASP A 308 -16.49 9.15 -50.63
N LYS A 309 -15.32 8.49 -50.74
CA LYS A 309 -14.16 8.75 -49.88
C LYS A 309 -13.59 10.15 -50.10
N LEU A 310 -13.44 10.56 -51.36
CA LEU A 310 -12.92 11.88 -51.72
C LEU A 310 -13.91 13.00 -51.35
N THR A 311 -15.22 12.78 -51.46
CA THR A 311 -16.26 13.72 -51.02
C THR A 311 -16.09 13.99 -49.53
N LYS A 312 -16.05 12.93 -48.71
CA LYS A 312 -15.82 13.06 -47.26
C LYS A 312 -14.51 13.78 -46.94
N SER A 313 -13.43 13.45 -47.64
CA SER A 313 -12.14 14.11 -47.44
C SER A 313 -12.18 15.59 -47.83
N TRP A 314 -12.89 15.95 -48.90
CA TRP A 314 -13.03 17.32 -49.36
C TRP A 314 -13.88 18.13 -48.38
N GLU A 315 -15.04 17.61 -47.98
CA GLU A 315 -15.93 18.22 -46.98
C GLU A 315 -15.20 18.45 -45.65
N GLN A 316 -14.46 17.46 -45.16
CA GLN A 316 -13.67 17.58 -43.93
C GLN A 316 -12.59 18.66 -44.02
N ARG A 317 -11.84 18.72 -45.13
CA ARG A 317 -10.81 19.74 -45.33
C ARG A 317 -11.41 21.13 -45.52
N HIS A 318 -12.53 21.25 -46.22
CA HIS A 318 -13.23 22.52 -46.41
C HIS A 318 -13.78 23.05 -45.08
N ALA A 319 -14.46 22.21 -44.29
CA ALA A 319 -14.96 22.59 -42.96
C ALA A 319 -13.81 22.93 -41.99
N LEU A 320 -12.68 22.22 -42.08
CA LEU A 320 -11.48 22.56 -41.32
C LEU A 320 -10.91 23.93 -41.72
N LEU A 321 -10.85 24.22 -43.01
CA LEU A 321 -10.38 25.51 -43.53
C LEU A 321 -11.25 26.66 -43.00
N GLU A 322 -12.57 26.58 -43.21
CA GLU A 322 -13.52 27.60 -42.74
C GLU A 322 -13.40 27.85 -41.24
N ARG A 323 -13.27 26.78 -40.46
CA ARG A 323 -13.09 26.87 -39.00
C ARG A 323 -11.77 27.54 -38.63
N LEU A 324 -10.65 27.14 -39.22
CA LEU A 324 -9.35 27.71 -38.89
C LEU A 324 -9.25 29.18 -39.34
N GLU A 325 -9.87 29.55 -40.46
CA GLU A 325 -9.97 30.95 -40.88
C GLU A 325 -10.81 31.78 -39.91
N ALA A 326 -11.94 31.25 -39.44
CA ALA A 326 -12.74 31.89 -38.39
C ALA A 326 -11.95 32.02 -37.08
N ASP A 327 -11.23 30.96 -36.69
CA ASP A 327 -10.38 30.97 -35.50
C ASP A 327 -9.26 32.02 -35.63
N LEU A 328 -8.58 32.14 -36.78
CA LEU A 328 -7.52 33.13 -36.99
C LEU A 328 -8.06 34.57 -37.03
N ALA A 329 -9.31 34.76 -37.47
CA ALA A 329 -9.98 36.06 -37.42
C ALA A 329 -10.35 36.47 -35.98
N GLU A 330 -10.81 35.52 -35.16
CA GLU A 330 -11.17 35.76 -33.75
C GLU A 330 -9.94 35.85 -32.85
N PHE A 331 -9.06 34.85 -32.88
CA PHE A 331 -7.94 34.65 -31.97
C PHE A 331 -6.62 35.21 -32.53
N SER A 332 -6.61 36.50 -32.86
CA SER A 332 -5.41 37.19 -33.39
C SER A 332 -4.60 37.91 -32.30
N GLU A 333 -3.32 38.20 -32.56
CA GLU A 333 -2.51 39.03 -31.65
C GLU A 333 -3.11 40.42 -31.44
N GLU A 334 -3.80 40.97 -32.44
CA GLU A 334 -4.48 42.26 -32.33
C GLU A 334 -5.67 42.18 -31.36
N ASN A 335 -6.50 41.13 -31.47
CA ASN A 335 -7.63 40.93 -30.57
C ASN A 335 -7.18 40.58 -29.15
N PHE A 336 -6.06 39.86 -28.99
CA PHE A 336 -5.47 39.61 -27.67
C PHE A 336 -5.08 40.91 -26.95
N LYS A 337 -4.53 41.90 -27.67
CA LYS A 337 -4.19 43.22 -27.10
C LYS A 337 -5.42 44.02 -26.66
N LYS A 338 -6.61 43.73 -27.19
CA LYS A 338 -7.88 44.35 -26.81
C LYS A 338 -8.47 43.76 -25.52
N LEU A 339 -8.01 42.57 -25.09
CA LEU A 339 -8.43 41.98 -23.82
C LEU A 339 -7.94 42.82 -22.63
N SER A 340 -8.67 42.77 -21.52
CA SER A 340 -8.22 43.41 -20.27
C SER A 340 -6.88 42.82 -19.80
N VAL A 341 -6.11 43.60 -19.03
CA VAL A 341 -4.84 43.13 -18.43
C VAL A 341 -5.05 41.82 -17.66
N PHE A 342 -6.14 41.73 -16.89
CA PHE A 342 -6.52 40.54 -16.14
C PHE A 342 -6.71 39.31 -17.04
N GLN A 343 -7.45 39.43 -18.14
CA GLN A 343 -7.67 38.33 -19.10
C GLN A 343 -6.37 37.91 -19.79
N GLN A 344 -5.52 38.88 -20.17
CA GLN A 344 -4.23 38.57 -20.76
C GLN A 344 -3.31 37.85 -19.77
N GLU A 345 -3.34 38.21 -18.49
CA GLU A 345 -2.59 37.54 -17.42
C GLU A 345 -3.12 36.13 -17.14
N LEU A 346 -4.44 35.93 -17.10
CA LEU A 346 -5.03 34.58 -16.97
C LEU A 346 -4.52 33.66 -18.09
N HIS A 347 -4.57 34.13 -19.34
CA HIS A 347 -4.06 33.38 -20.49
C HIS A 347 -2.57 33.05 -20.34
N ARG A 348 -1.73 34.05 -20.04
CA ARG A 348 -0.28 33.87 -19.89
C ARG A 348 0.08 32.93 -18.75
N ASN A 349 -0.65 32.98 -17.64
CA ASN A 349 -0.41 32.12 -16.48
C ASN A 349 -0.89 30.68 -16.73
N ALA A 350 -1.96 30.47 -17.50
CA ALA A 350 -2.49 29.14 -17.81
C ALA A 350 -1.66 28.38 -18.86
N PHE A 351 -0.94 29.08 -19.73
CA PHE A 351 -0.25 28.49 -20.88
C PHE A 351 1.24 28.85 -20.87
N VAL A 352 1.92 28.58 -19.75
CA VAL A 352 3.38 28.71 -19.66
C VAL A 352 4.02 27.49 -20.32
N THR A 353 4.65 27.71 -21.48
CA THR A 353 5.30 26.65 -22.29
C THR A 353 6.82 26.78 -22.28
N ASN A 354 7.50 25.76 -22.80
CA ASN A 354 8.95 25.73 -22.91
C ASN A 354 9.48 26.30 -24.23
N ARG A 355 8.68 27.07 -24.98
CA ARG A 355 9.02 27.63 -26.30
C ARG A 355 10.35 28.39 -26.38
N ASN A 356 10.87 28.87 -25.25
CA ASN A 356 12.17 29.54 -25.19
C ASN A 356 13.36 28.58 -25.21
N ASP A 357 13.15 27.27 -25.11
CA ASP A 357 14.11 26.23 -25.44
C ASP A 357 14.05 25.96 -26.95
N PRO A 358 15.17 26.05 -27.70
CA PRO A 358 15.20 25.88 -29.14
C PRO A 358 14.77 24.47 -29.62
N ASP A 359 14.77 23.47 -28.74
CA ASP A 359 14.51 22.07 -29.04
C ASP A 359 13.24 21.53 -28.35
N TYR A 360 12.41 22.40 -27.76
CA TYR A 360 11.23 22.01 -26.97
C TYR A 360 10.16 21.18 -27.73
N LEU A 361 10.10 21.27 -29.06
CA LEU A 361 9.21 20.49 -29.93
C LEU A 361 9.95 19.43 -30.77
N LYS A 362 11.16 19.03 -30.37
CA LYS A 362 11.96 18.04 -31.09
C LYS A 362 12.16 16.77 -30.27
N LEU A 363 12.25 15.66 -30.99
CA LEU A 363 12.64 14.35 -30.45
C LEU A 363 14.03 13.99 -30.96
N SER A 364 14.80 13.35 -30.10
CA SER A 364 16.08 12.74 -30.44
C SER A 364 16.05 11.25 -30.14
N SER A 365 16.88 10.51 -30.85
CA SER A 365 16.95 9.06 -30.72
C SER A 365 18.05 8.64 -29.75
N MET A 366 17.69 7.88 -28.71
CA MET A 366 18.62 7.24 -27.79
C MET A 366 18.80 5.76 -28.17
N TRP A 367 20.04 5.30 -28.24
CA TRP A 367 20.39 3.91 -28.51
C TRP A 367 20.94 3.23 -27.25
N TYR A 368 20.54 1.97 -27.03
CA TYR A 368 21.06 1.17 -25.92
C TYR A 368 21.16 -0.31 -26.30
N LYS A 369 22.00 -1.07 -25.58
CA LYS A 369 22.15 -2.52 -25.77
C LYS A 369 21.25 -3.31 -24.83
N ASP A 370 20.58 -4.32 -25.37
CA ASP A 370 19.84 -5.34 -24.63
C ASP A 370 20.36 -6.73 -25.01
N GLY A 371 21.29 -7.26 -24.20
CA GLY A 371 22.11 -8.40 -24.62
C GLY A 371 22.92 -8.04 -25.87
N ASP A 372 22.77 -8.84 -26.91
CA ASP A 372 23.42 -8.63 -28.22
C ASP A 372 22.59 -7.76 -29.18
N GLN A 373 21.36 -7.39 -28.81
CA GLN A 373 20.48 -6.58 -29.66
C GLN A 373 20.63 -5.08 -29.36
N GLY A 374 20.79 -4.27 -30.41
CA GLY A 374 20.68 -2.81 -30.32
C GLY A 374 19.21 -2.38 -30.33
N ARG A 375 18.80 -1.56 -29.36
CA ARG A 375 17.44 -1.00 -29.28
C ARG A 375 17.51 0.52 -29.39
N LYS A 376 16.45 1.10 -29.96
CA LYS A 376 16.26 2.54 -30.18
C LYS A 376 15.00 2.99 -29.45
N ILE A 377 15.06 4.12 -28.75
CA ILE A 377 13.91 4.81 -28.16
C ILE A 377 13.96 6.30 -28.53
N GLU A 378 12.83 6.90 -28.88
CA GLU A 378 12.74 8.35 -29.06
C GLU A 378 12.51 9.01 -27.69
N VAL A 379 13.17 10.14 -27.45
CA VAL A 379 13.06 10.94 -26.21
C VAL A 379 13.02 12.43 -26.56
N PRO A 380 12.50 13.30 -25.67
CA PRO A 380 12.59 14.75 -25.86
C PRO A 380 14.04 15.21 -26.06
N GLU A 381 14.28 16.05 -27.06
CA GLU A 381 15.59 16.67 -27.29
C GLU A 381 15.81 17.87 -26.35
N GLY A 382 14.79 18.71 -26.17
CA GLY A 382 14.81 19.87 -25.26
C GLY A 382 14.48 19.54 -23.78
N ASP A 383 14.68 20.54 -22.90
CA ASP A 383 14.31 20.47 -21.48
C ASP A 383 12.80 20.66 -21.30
N ILE A 384 12.09 19.57 -21.03
CA ILE A 384 10.63 19.60 -20.79
C ILE A 384 10.24 20.33 -19.49
N PHE A 385 11.21 20.84 -18.72
CA PHE A 385 11.00 21.71 -17.57
C PHE A 385 11.59 23.12 -17.75
N TYR A 386 12.07 23.50 -18.94
CA TYR A 386 12.89 24.69 -19.16
C TYR A 386 12.38 25.94 -18.41
N GLN A 387 11.11 26.29 -18.58
CA GLN A 387 10.56 27.52 -17.98
C GLN A 387 10.35 27.38 -16.46
N PHE A 388 9.96 26.21 -15.97
CA PHE A 388 9.84 25.93 -14.53
C PHE A 388 11.21 25.98 -13.84
N ARG A 389 12.21 25.34 -14.44
CA ARG A 389 13.60 25.35 -13.96
C ARG A 389 14.17 26.75 -13.90
N LYS A 390 13.92 27.56 -14.95
CA LYS A 390 14.32 28.96 -14.99
C LYS A 390 13.68 29.77 -13.87
N ASP A 391 12.38 29.63 -13.66
CA ASP A 391 11.66 30.39 -12.63
C ASP A 391 12.13 30.01 -11.22
N VAL A 392 12.44 28.74 -10.95
CA VAL A 392 13.03 28.32 -9.66
C VAL A 392 14.45 28.87 -9.47
N LYS A 393 15.29 28.79 -10.51
CA LYS A 393 16.68 29.27 -10.46
C LYS A 393 16.76 30.78 -10.25
N GLU A 394 15.85 31.54 -10.86
CA GLU A 394 15.81 33.00 -10.80
C GLU A 394 14.99 33.54 -9.61
N GLY A 395 14.42 32.68 -8.75
CA GLY A 395 13.59 33.11 -7.62
C GLY A 395 12.25 33.73 -8.03
N LYS A 396 11.69 33.30 -9.17
CA LYS A 396 10.44 33.78 -9.78
C LYS A 396 9.31 32.75 -9.74
N LEU A 397 9.48 31.67 -8.98
CA LEU A 397 8.42 30.68 -8.75
C LEU A 397 7.20 31.38 -8.11
N PRO A 398 5.97 31.22 -8.64
CA PRO A 398 4.80 31.87 -8.07
C PRO A 398 4.36 31.19 -6.77
N THR A 399 3.40 31.80 -6.09
CA THR A 399 2.80 31.27 -4.86
C THR A 399 2.13 29.91 -5.09
N VAL A 400 1.47 29.72 -6.23
CA VAL A 400 0.87 28.43 -6.62
C VAL A 400 1.32 28.03 -8.02
N SER A 401 1.95 26.86 -8.16
CA SER A 401 2.43 26.32 -9.42
C SER A 401 1.77 24.98 -9.72
N TYR A 402 1.24 24.83 -10.93
CA TYR A 402 0.72 23.55 -11.42
C TYR A 402 1.66 22.98 -12.48
N LEU A 403 1.85 21.66 -12.49
CA LEU A 403 2.67 20.95 -13.47
C LEU A 403 1.80 19.94 -14.23
N ALA A 404 2.00 19.84 -15.54
CA ALA A 404 1.53 18.71 -16.34
C ALA A 404 2.68 18.01 -17.05
N ALA A 405 2.76 16.70 -16.81
CA ALA A 405 3.66 15.82 -17.52
C ALA A 405 3.08 15.44 -18.89
N PRO A 406 3.92 15.26 -19.92
CA PRO A 406 3.53 14.53 -21.11
C PRO A 406 3.10 13.09 -20.80
N GLN A 407 2.32 12.47 -21.69
CA GLN A 407 1.75 11.13 -21.50
C GLN A 407 2.77 10.09 -21.03
N ASN A 408 3.95 10.05 -21.65
CA ASN A 408 4.97 9.06 -21.30
C ASN A 408 5.59 9.28 -19.92
N PHE A 409 5.34 10.43 -19.30
CA PHE A 409 5.80 10.81 -17.97
C PHE A 409 4.65 10.99 -16.97
N SER A 410 3.40 10.76 -17.41
CA SER A 410 2.21 11.00 -16.59
C SER A 410 1.80 9.81 -15.74
N ASP A 411 2.50 8.68 -15.85
CA ASP A 411 2.09 7.36 -15.34
C ASP A 411 0.82 6.78 -15.99
N HIS A 412 0.26 7.39 -17.04
CA HIS A 412 -0.92 6.84 -17.74
C HIS A 412 -0.65 5.41 -18.26
N PRO A 413 -1.53 4.41 -18.06
CA PRO A 413 -1.29 2.99 -18.40
C PRO A 413 -1.15 2.66 -19.88
N SER A 414 -1.62 3.53 -20.78
CA SER A 414 -1.31 3.42 -22.22
C SER A 414 0.15 3.77 -22.56
N ALA A 415 0.93 4.24 -21.59
CA ALA A 415 2.32 4.59 -21.72
C ALA A 415 3.21 3.86 -20.69
N PRO A 416 4.53 3.78 -20.94
CA PRO A 416 5.44 3.16 -19.99
C PRO A 416 5.53 3.98 -18.70
N TRP A 417 5.80 3.31 -17.58
CA TRP A 417 5.88 3.92 -16.26
C TRP A 417 7.13 4.79 -16.04
N TYR A 418 7.30 5.90 -16.79
CA TYR A 418 8.43 6.81 -16.63
C TYR A 418 8.16 8.00 -15.69
N GLY A 419 6.97 8.13 -15.09
CA GLY A 419 6.63 9.29 -14.26
C GLY A 419 7.49 9.44 -13.00
N ALA A 420 8.11 8.36 -12.52
CA ALA A 420 9.11 8.41 -11.45
C ALA A 420 10.24 9.40 -11.76
N TRP A 421 10.69 9.45 -13.01
CA TRP A 421 11.72 10.41 -13.43
C TRP A 421 11.20 11.84 -13.39
N TYR A 422 9.98 12.11 -13.88
CA TYR A 422 9.40 13.46 -13.89
C TYR A 422 9.22 14.01 -12.46
N ILE A 423 8.78 13.16 -11.52
CA ILE A 423 8.67 13.52 -10.10
C ILE A 423 10.05 13.77 -9.50
N SER A 424 11.02 12.89 -9.78
CA SER A 424 12.40 13.06 -9.31
C SER A 424 13.01 14.37 -9.80
N GLU A 425 12.87 14.68 -11.09
CA GLU A 425 13.41 15.89 -11.71
C GLU A 425 12.72 17.14 -11.16
N THR A 426 11.41 17.09 -10.90
CA THR A 426 10.68 18.18 -10.25
C THR A 426 11.26 18.49 -8.86
N LEU A 427 11.48 17.46 -8.03
CA LEU A 427 12.10 17.62 -6.72
C LEU A 427 13.54 18.13 -6.84
N ASP A 428 14.29 17.68 -7.84
CA ASP A 428 15.65 18.15 -8.09
C ASP A 428 15.70 19.63 -8.46
N ILE A 429 14.83 20.08 -9.35
CA ILE A 429 14.70 21.50 -9.70
C ILE A 429 14.41 22.33 -8.44
N LEU A 430 13.44 21.91 -7.64
CA LEU A 430 13.04 22.63 -6.43
C LEU A 430 14.15 22.66 -5.37
N THR A 431 14.90 21.58 -5.22
CA THR A 431 15.95 21.44 -4.19
C THR A 431 17.31 21.98 -4.59
N GLN A 432 17.57 22.19 -5.89
CA GLN A 432 18.75 22.89 -6.40
C GLN A 432 18.89 24.31 -5.84
N ASN A 433 17.76 24.94 -5.48
CA ASN A 433 17.72 26.19 -4.73
C ASN A 433 17.18 25.93 -3.31
N PRO A 434 18.05 25.71 -2.30
CA PRO A 434 17.61 25.42 -0.93
C PRO A 434 16.70 26.49 -0.31
N GLU A 435 16.86 27.75 -0.72
CA GLU A 435 16.03 28.87 -0.25
C GLU A 435 14.58 28.76 -0.74
N VAL A 436 14.36 28.16 -1.91
CA VAL A 436 13.03 27.84 -2.43
C VAL A 436 12.47 26.63 -1.70
N TRP A 437 13.17 25.48 -1.71
CA TRP A 437 12.62 24.25 -1.14
C TRP A 437 12.25 24.36 0.34
N LYS A 438 13.05 25.07 1.16
CA LYS A 438 12.74 25.23 2.60
C LYS A 438 11.42 25.96 2.87
N LYS A 439 10.80 26.54 1.84
CA LYS A 439 9.50 27.23 1.86
C LYS A 439 8.50 26.65 0.86
N THR A 440 8.68 25.40 0.40
CA THR A 440 7.83 24.77 -0.62
C THR A 440 7.02 23.61 -0.05
N ILE A 441 5.78 23.51 -0.53
CA ILE A 441 4.92 22.33 -0.39
C ILE A 441 4.74 21.72 -1.77
N PHE A 442 5.23 20.50 -1.98
CA PHE A 442 4.99 19.73 -3.20
C PHE A 442 3.88 18.71 -2.96
N ILE A 443 2.83 18.74 -3.79
CA ILE A 443 1.66 17.84 -3.73
C ILE A 443 1.68 16.96 -4.98
N LEU A 444 1.87 15.65 -4.79
CA LEU A 444 1.67 14.62 -5.81
C LEU A 444 0.30 13.99 -5.63
N CYS A 445 -0.57 14.11 -6.61
CA CYS A 445 -1.88 13.44 -6.66
C CYS A 445 -2.13 12.78 -8.02
N TYR A 446 -3.24 12.06 -8.14
CA TYR A 446 -3.67 11.36 -9.36
C TYR A 446 -5.12 11.74 -9.66
N ASP A 447 -5.50 11.76 -10.94
CA ASP A 447 -6.83 12.17 -11.40
C ASP A 447 -7.91 11.11 -11.15
N GLU A 448 -7.72 9.85 -11.58
CA GLU A 448 -8.61 8.73 -11.31
C GLU A 448 -7.88 7.37 -11.40
N ASN A 449 -8.61 6.25 -11.32
CA ASN A 449 -8.03 4.94 -11.03
C ASN A 449 -7.75 4.03 -12.23
N ASP A 450 -8.06 4.49 -13.45
CA ASP A 450 -8.07 3.79 -14.75
C ASP A 450 -9.09 2.64 -14.85
N GLY A 451 -9.28 1.91 -13.77
CA GLY A 451 -9.91 0.60 -13.79
C GLY A 451 -9.12 -0.40 -12.96
N TYR A 452 -7.98 -0.01 -12.40
CA TYR A 452 -7.33 -0.79 -11.36
C TYR A 452 -8.14 -0.76 -10.06
N TYR A 453 -8.20 -1.93 -9.45
CA TYR A 453 -9.00 -2.23 -8.28
C TYR A 453 -8.52 -1.46 -7.04
N ASP A 454 -9.46 -1.09 -6.18
CA ASP A 454 -9.20 -0.64 -4.82
C ASP A 454 -10.25 -1.22 -3.87
N HIS A 455 -9.81 -1.77 -2.75
CA HIS A 455 -10.66 -2.54 -1.84
C HIS A 455 -11.58 -1.70 -0.96
N ILE A 456 -11.36 -0.38 -0.83
CA ILE A 456 -12.19 0.50 -0.01
C ILE A 456 -13.29 1.12 -0.87
N PRO A 457 -14.57 0.79 -0.63
CA PRO A 457 -15.66 1.47 -1.31
C PRO A 457 -15.65 2.97 -1.02
N PRO A 458 -15.91 3.82 -2.03
CA PRO A 458 -15.97 5.24 -1.81
C PRO A 458 -17.19 5.62 -0.96
N PHE A 459 -17.01 6.65 -0.13
CA PHE A 459 -18.14 7.29 0.55
C PHE A 459 -19.01 8.01 -0.49
N SER A 460 -20.32 7.79 -0.41
CA SER A 460 -21.30 8.31 -1.37
C SER A 460 -22.37 9.13 -0.66
N ILE A 461 -23.12 9.93 -1.42
CA ILE A 461 -24.38 10.52 -0.96
C ILE A 461 -25.48 9.45 -0.86
N PRO A 462 -26.53 9.66 -0.03
CA PRO A 462 -27.80 8.99 -0.24
C PRO A 462 -28.39 9.37 -1.61
N ASP A 463 -29.04 8.42 -2.27
CA ASP A 463 -29.72 8.63 -3.55
C ASP A 463 -30.95 9.53 -3.32
N PRO A 464 -30.98 10.78 -3.82
CA PRO A 464 -32.07 11.73 -3.57
C PRO A 464 -33.36 11.36 -4.31
N THR A 465 -33.30 10.39 -5.23
CA THR A 465 -34.46 9.90 -5.99
C THR A 465 -35.10 8.67 -5.34
N LYS A 466 -34.47 8.08 -4.30
CA LYS A 466 -34.98 6.91 -3.60
C LYS A 466 -35.27 7.20 -2.13
N PRO A 467 -36.48 6.88 -1.63
CA PRO A 467 -36.72 6.93 -0.19
C PRO A 467 -35.83 5.90 0.52
N ASN A 468 -35.43 6.20 1.75
CA ASN A 468 -34.65 5.30 2.61
C ASN A 468 -33.34 4.81 1.97
N SER A 469 -32.58 5.70 1.32
CA SER A 469 -31.22 5.46 0.79
C SER A 469 -30.11 5.95 1.74
N GLY A 470 -30.52 6.54 2.88
CA GLY A 470 -29.66 7.13 3.91
C GLY A 470 -30.08 8.54 4.30
N LYS A 471 -29.27 9.26 5.08
CA LYS A 471 -29.60 10.60 5.60
C LYS A 471 -28.37 11.50 5.68
N VAL A 472 -28.57 12.81 5.58
CA VAL A 472 -27.53 13.81 5.82
C VAL A 472 -27.97 14.82 6.88
N SER A 473 -27.00 15.42 7.57
CA SER A 473 -27.22 16.53 8.49
C SER A 473 -27.97 17.70 7.82
N ALA A 474 -28.70 18.48 8.63
CA ALA A 474 -29.44 19.62 8.14
C ALA A 474 -28.54 20.64 7.41
N GLY A 475 -29.06 21.19 6.31
CA GLY A 475 -28.34 22.15 5.45
C GLY A 475 -27.31 21.52 4.51
N ILE A 476 -27.22 20.19 4.42
CA ILE A 476 -26.52 19.51 3.33
C ILE A 476 -27.51 19.24 2.20
N ASP A 477 -27.30 19.84 1.03
CA ASP A 477 -28.01 19.47 -0.20
C ASP A 477 -27.13 18.54 -1.05
N VAL A 478 -27.61 17.32 -1.28
CA VAL A 478 -26.92 16.28 -2.06
C VAL A 478 -27.30 16.29 -3.53
N LYS A 479 -28.30 17.09 -3.95
CA LYS A 479 -28.79 17.13 -5.33
C LYS A 479 -27.72 17.53 -6.34
N ALA A 480 -26.85 18.46 -5.97
CA ALA A 480 -25.71 18.88 -6.81
C ALA A 480 -24.69 17.75 -7.03
N GLU A 481 -24.65 16.75 -6.13
CA GLU A 481 -23.78 15.58 -6.18
C GLU A 481 -24.43 14.36 -6.87
N TYR A 482 -25.58 14.52 -7.53
CA TYR A 482 -26.32 13.42 -8.19
C TYR A 482 -26.59 13.68 -9.68
N VAL A 483 -26.35 12.69 -10.53
CA VAL A 483 -26.61 12.73 -11.98
C VAL A 483 -27.91 11.96 -12.29
N PRO A 484 -28.98 12.63 -12.76
CA PRO A 484 -30.15 11.93 -13.32
C PRO A 484 -29.77 11.10 -14.54
N LEU A 485 -30.42 9.96 -14.75
CA LEU A 485 -30.11 9.08 -15.89
C LEU A 485 -30.35 9.80 -17.22
N GLU A 486 -31.47 10.52 -17.32
CA GLU A 486 -31.89 11.28 -18.49
C GLU A 486 -30.85 12.35 -18.88
N GLN A 487 -30.13 12.89 -17.89
CA GLN A 487 -29.07 13.86 -18.11
C GLN A 487 -27.87 13.22 -18.82
N ASP A 488 -27.46 12.02 -18.42
CA ASP A 488 -26.34 11.30 -19.05
C ASP A 488 -26.73 10.72 -20.42
N GLU A 489 -28.01 10.38 -20.65
CA GLU A 489 -28.54 10.01 -21.98
C GLU A 489 -28.36 11.12 -23.03
N THR A 490 -28.19 12.38 -22.62
CA THR A 490 -27.88 13.48 -23.55
C THR A 490 -26.42 13.52 -23.99
N GLN A 491 -25.54 12.81 -23.28
CA GLN A 491 -24.09 12.84 -23.50
C GLN A 491 -23.58 11.60 -24.23
N VAL A 492 -24.27 10.46 -24.06
CA VAL A 492 -23.89 9.17 -24.63
C VAL A 492 -25.13 8.35 -25.03
N PRO A 493 -25.01 7.33 -25.91
CA PRO A 493 -26.11 6.41 -26.19
C PRO A 493 -26.67 5.77 -24.92
N LYS A 494 -27.98 5.52 -24.89
CA LYS A 494 -28.69 4.98 -23.71
C LYS A 494 -28.05 3.76 -23.07
N ALA A 495 -27.48 2.85 -23.86
CA ALA A 495 -26.79 1.65 -23.36
C ALA A 495 -25.60 1.97 -22.41
N ASN A 496 -24.96 3.12 -22.61
CA ASN A 496 -23.78 3.57 -21.86
C ASN A 496 -24.12 4.66 -20.83
N ALA A 497 -25.37 5.12 -20.77
CA ALA A 497 -25.81 6.12 -19.82
C ALA A 497 -25.99 5.50 -18.42
N ARG A 498 -25.58 6.22 -17.38
CA ARG A 498 -25.77 5.81 -15.97
C ARG A 498 -26.10 7.03 -15.12
N GLY A 499 -27.25 6.98 -14.45
CA GLY A 499 -27.55 7.87 -13.33
C GLY A 499 -26.76 7.50 -12.06
N GLY A 500 -26.89 8.29 -11.00
CA GLY A 500 -26.31 7.99 -9.69
C GLY A 500 -25.47 9.13 -9.12
N ALA A 501 -24.85 8.88 -7.96
CA ALA A 501 -23.91 9.81 -7.35
C ALA A 501 -22.78 10.21 -8.33
N ILE A 502 -22.31 11.45 -8.22
CA ILE A 502 -21.12 11.92 -8.93
C ILE A 502 -19.88 11.29 -8.30
N GLY A 503 -19.79 11.27 -6.98
CA GLY A 503 -18.68 10.69 -6.23
C GLY A 503 -18.99 10.50 -4.74
N LEU A 504 -18.00 10.21 -3.89
CA LEU A 504 -16.58 10.11 -4.27
C LEU A 504 -16.34 8.93 -5.25
N GLY A 505 -15.30 9.02 -6.06
CA GLY A 505 -14.80 7.92 -6.87
C GLY A 505 -13.79 7.08 -6.09
N PHE A 506 -13.11 6.14 -6.74
CA PHE A 506 -12.19 5.20 -6.07
C PHE A 506 -10.95 5.87 -5.48
N ARG A 507 -10.28 5.21 -4.51
CA ARG A 507 -9.05 5.77 -3.92
C ARG A 507 -7.94 5.90 -4.96
N VAL A 508 -7.25 7.04 -4.90
CA VAL A 508 -6.09 7.37 -5.75
C VAL A 508 -4.95 7.93 -4.90
N PRO A 509 -3.68 7.74 -5.28
CA PRO A 509 -2.57 8.17 -4.45
C PRO A 509 -2.52 9.69 -4.19
N LEU A 510 -2.10 10.04 -2.97
CA LEU A 510 -1.77 11.41 -2.57
C LEU A 510 -0.56 11.39 -1.64
N VAL A 511 0.53 12.04 -2.05
CA VAL A 511 1.76 12.21 -1.26
C VAL A 511 2.12 13.69 -1.21
N VAL A 512 2.38 14.21 -0.01
CA VAL A 512 2.75 15.62 0.18
C VAL A 512 4.18 15.67 0.68
N ALA A 513 5.09 16.17 -0.15
CA ALA A 513 6.51 16.35 0.18
C ALA A 513 6.81 17.80 0.53
N SER A 514 7.26 18.03 1.76
CA SER A 514 7.54 19.36 2.28
C SER A 514 8.40 19.25 3.54
N PRO A 515 9.15 20.29 3.92
CA PRO A 515 9.78 20.34 5.23
C PRO A 515 8.83 20.05 6.41
N TRP A 516 7.54 20.37 6.28
CA TRP A 516 6.51 20.16 7.33
C TRP A 516 5.72 18.84 7.21
N SER A 517 6.07 17.96 6.28
CA SER A 517 5.41 16.65 6.10
C SER A 517 6.39 15.47 6.17
N ARG A 518 7.58 15.69 6.73
CA ARG A 518 8.64 14.67 6.85
C ARG A 518 8.29 13.56 7.84
N GLY A 519 8.97 12.43 7.71
CA GLY A 519 8.98 11.35 8.69
C GLY A 519 8.21 10.11 8.25
N GLY A 520 7.89 9.99 6.96
CA GLY A 520 7.21 8.82 6.40
C GLY A 520 5.92 8.52 7.14
N LYS A 521 4.97 9.46 7.13
CA LYS A 521 3.76 9.41 7.96
C LYS A 521 2.54 8.99 7.14
N VAL A 522 1.49 8.50 7.79
CA VAL A 522 0.18 8.25 7.14
C VAL A 522 -0.88 9.22 7.66
N CYS A 523 -1.64 9.82 6.73
CA CYS A 523 -2.87 10.56 7.01
C CYS A 523 -4.08 9.76 6.52
N SER A 524 -4.98 9.40 7.44
CA SER A 524 -6.20 8.64 7.12
C SER A 524 -7.48 9.49 7.25
N GLN A 525 -7.35 10.80 7.08
CA GLN A 525 -8.51 11.69 6.88
C GLN A 525 -9.03 11.51 5.45
N VAL A 526 -10.36 11.54 5.28
CA VAL A 526 -10.98 11.48 3.96
C VAL A 526 -10.63 12.74 3.17
N PHE A 527 -10.06 12.55 1.98
CA PHE A 527 -9.73 13.61 1.03
C PHE A 527 -10.24 13.27 -0.37
N ASP A 528 -10.32 14.30 -1.20
CA ASP A 528 -10.54 14.24 -2.65
C ASP A 528 -9.84 15.44 -3.33
N HIS A 529 -10.01 15.65 -4.64
CA HIS A 529 -9.38 16.80 -5.30
C HIS A 529 -9.82 18.15 -4.74
N THR A 530 -11.05 18.28 -4.22
CA THR A 530 -11.52 19.52 -3.60
C THR A 530 -10.78 19.81 -2.29
N SER A 531 -10.18 18.81 -1.66
CA SER A 531 -9.34 18.97 -0.47
C SER A 531 -8.10 19.83 -0.74
N ILE A 532 -7.52 19.73 -1.96
CA ILE A 532 -6.42 20.59 -2.40
C ILE A 532 -6.89 22.04 -2.56
N ILE A 533 -8.09 22.26 -3.12
CA ILE A 533 -8.67 23.61 -3.20
C ILE A 533 -8.92 24.16 -1.79
N GLN A 534 -9.54 23.39 -0.89
CA GLN A 534 -9.82 23.82 0.48
C GLN A 534 -8.54 24.15 1.26
N PHE A 535 -7.45 23.40 1.02
CA PHE A 535 -6.11 23.75 1.50
C PHE A 535 -5.66 25.11 0.95
N LEU A 536 -5.76 25.30 -0.37
CA LEU A 536 -5.37 26.55 -1.01
C LEU A 536 -6.25 27.73 -0.57
N GLU A 537 -7.54 27.55 -0.28
CA GLU A 537 -8.41 28.60 0.30
C GLU A 537 -7.78 29.15 1.58
N GLU A 538 -7.41 28.26 2.52
CA GLU A 538 -6.78 28.63 3.78
C GLU A 538 -5.41 29.29 3.54
N PHE A 539 -4.55 28.64 2.76
CA PHE A 539 -3.19 29.10 2.50
C PHE A 539 -3.17 30.46 1.80
N THR A 540 -3.93 30.62 0.71
CA THR A 540 -3.95 31.86 -0.08
C THR A 540 -4.69 32.99 0.62
N SER A 541 -5.70 32.68 1.45
CA SER A 541 -6.31 33.69 2.32
C SER A 541 -5.32 34.19 3.36
N HIS A 542 -4.54 33.27 3.95
CA HIS A 542 -3.48 33.63 4.88
C HIS A 542 -2.40 34.50 4.21
N LYS A 543 -2.03 34.22 2.95
CA LYS A 543 -1.02 34.98 2.21
C LYS A 543 -1.49 36.35 1.74
N SER A 544 -2.69 36.43 1.16
CA SER A 544 -3.24 37.70 0.65
C SER A 544 -3.83 38.60 1.73
N LYS A 545 -4.11 38.06 2.93
CA LYS A 545 -4.91 38.70 3.99
C LYS A 545 -6.33 39.07 3.52
N LYS A 546 -6.80 38.45 2.44
CA LYS A 546 -8.15 38.58 1.88
C LYS A 546 -8.81 37.19 1.84
N PRO A 547 -10.13 37.07 2.03
CA PRO A 547 -10.78 35.78 1.88
C PRO A 547 -10.73 35.31 0.42
N VAL A 548 -10.17 34.12 0.19
CA VAL A 548 -10.17 33.41 -1.09
C VAL A 548 -10.96 32.12 -0.90
N ARG A 549 -12.16 32.03 -1.51
CA ARG A 549 -13.07 30.89 -1.33
C ARG A 549 -13.64 30.41 -2.67
N GLU A 550 -13.54 29.11 -2.90
CA GLU A 550 -14.21 28.37 -3.96
C GLU A 550 -15.67 28.12 -3.62
N THR A 551 -16.56 28.86 -4.27
CA THR A 551 -17.99 28.81 -4.01
C THR A 551 -18.68 27.58 -4.61
N ASN A 552 -18.02 26.86 -5.51
CA ASN A 552 -18.60 25.72 -6.20
C ASN A 552 -18.54 24.41 -5.41
N ILE A 553 -17.67 24.30 -4.40
CA ILE A 553 -17.57 23.09 -3.58
C ILE A 553 -18.83 22.97 -2.70
N THR A 554 -19.54 21.85 -2.85
CA THR A 554 -20.78 21.57 -2.13
C THR A 554 -20.57 21.43 -0.63
N GLU A 555 -21.62 21.72 0.15
CA GLU A 555 -21.59 21.54 1.60
C GLU A 555 -21.36 20.07 2.00
N TRP A 556 -21.81 19.11 1.18
CA TRP A 556 -21.52 17.70 1.40
C TRP A 556 -20.01 17.42 1.37
N ARG A 557 -19.30 17.87 0.34
CA ARG A 557 -17.83 17.70 0.25
C ARG A 557 -17.10 18.43 1.36
N ARG A 558 -17.49 19.66 1.68
CA ARG A 558 -16.90 20.42 2.83
C ARG A 558 -17.12 19.73 4.17
N THR A 559 -18.20 18.96 4.31
CA THR A 559 -18.50 18.22 5.54
C THR A 559 -17.60 17.00 5.69
N ILE A 560 -17.36 16.24 4.62
CA ILE A 560 -16.72 14.92 4.71
C ILE A 560 -15.26 14.88 4.24
N CYS A 561 -14.84 15.79 3.34
CA CYS A 561 -13.48 15.86 2.81
C CYS A 561 -12.70 16.97 3.53
N GLY A 562 -11.60 16.62 4.17
CA GLY A 562 -10.77 17.56 4.93
C GLY A 562 -10.00 18.55 4.05
N ASN A 563 -9.46 19.61 4.64
CA ASN A 563 -8.70 20.65 3.93
C ASN A 563 -7.18 20.40 3.88
N MET A 564 -6.74 19.14 4.02
CA MET A 564 -5.34 18.70 4.10
C MET A 564 -4.48 19.28 5.24
N SER A 565 -4.99 20.14 6.13
CA SER A 565 -4.19 20.69 7.24
C SER A 565 -3.60 19.60 8.16
N SER A 566 -4.30 18.47 8.34
CA SER A 566 -3.85 17.31 9.12
C SER A 566 -2.57 16.64 8.59
N VAL A 567 -2.20 16.90 7.32
CA VAL A 567 -1.01 16.36 6.67
C VAL A 567 0.29 16.91 7.29
N PHE A 568 0.23 18.15 7.79
CA PHE A 568 1.39 18.90 8.23
C PHE A 568 1.59 18.80 9.74
N GLN A 569 2.85 18.85 10.16
CA GLN A 569 3.26 18.88 11.56
C GLN A 569 4.36 19.94 11.76
N PRO A 570 4.65 20.34 13.02
CA PRO A 570 5.87 21.06 13.33
C PRO A 570 7.09 20.33 12.76
N PHE A 571 8.11 21.09 12.35
CA PHE A 571 9.32 20.54 11.76
C PHE A 571 9.99 19.50 12.69
N ASP A 572 10.28 18.32 12.12
CA ASP A 572 11.01 17.24 12.79
C ASP A 572 12.48 17.22 12.33
N ALA A 573 13.39 17.46 13.29
CA ALA A 573 14.83 17.54 13.07
C ALA A 573 15.55 16.18 13.15
N SER A 574 14.82 15.06 13.31
CA SER A 574 15.42 13.73 13.48
C SER A 574 16.35 13.36 12.31
N PRO A 575 17.57 12.85 12.60
CA PRO A 575 18.57 12.53 11.58
C PRO A 575 18.13 11.33 10.74
N TYR A 576 18.49 11.35 9.46
CA TYR A 576 18.00 10.41 8.46
C TYR A 576 19.15 9.72 7.70
N LYS A 577 19.00 8.42 7.43
CA LYS A 577 20.05 7.58 6.81
C LYS A 577 20.15 7.82 5.32
N LYS A 578 21.38 8.10 4.85
CA LYS A 578 21.71 8.46 3.46
C LYS A 578 21.72 7.25 2.50
N PRO A 579 21.05 7.38 1.34
CA PRO A 579 21.05 6.40 0.27
C PRO A 579 21.74 6.73 -1.05
N LYS A 580 21.67 5.81 -2.04
CA LYS A 580 22.34 5.92 -3.34
C LYS A 580 21.44 6.59 -4.41
N PRO A 581 22.03 7.26 -5.43
CA PRO A 581 21.28 7.94 -6.49
C PRO A 581 20.43 7.03 -7.39
N VAL A 582 19.37 7.58 -7.98
CA VAL A 582 18.58 6.96 -9.04
C VAL A 582 19.16 7.35 -10.40
N ASN A 583 19.47 6.37 -11.25
CA ASN A 583 19.95 6.59 -12.60
C ASN A 583 18.78 6.57 -13.60
N ARG A 584 18.54 7.70 -14.28
CA ARG A 584 17.49 7.85 -15.31
C ARG A 584 17.58 6.78 -16.40
N ASP A 585 18.77 6.63 -17.00
CA ASP A 585 18.96 5.76 -18.15
C ASP A 585 18.78 4.29 -17.77
N GLU A 586 19.12 3.92 -16.53
CA GLU A 586 18.87 2.58 -15.98
C GLU A 586 17.36 2.28 -15.83
N ILE A 587 16.56 3.25 -15.36
CA ILE A 587 15.09 3.11 -15.28
C ILE A 587 14.48 2.97 -16.67
N LEU A 588 14.82 3.89 -17.59
CA LEU A 588 14.28 3.90 -18.95
C LEU A 588 14.59 2.58 -19.67
N THR A 589 15.83 2.10 -19.58
CA THR A 589 16.24 0.86 -20.24
C THR A 589 15.63 -0.38 -19.60
N THR A 590 15.47 -0.43 -18.27
CA THR A 590 14.83 -1.56 -17.57
C THR A 590 13.37 -1.73 -17.98
N ILE A 591 12.59 -0.64 -17.98
CA ILE A 591 11.17 -0.65 -18.35
C ILE A 591 10.99 -0.92 -19.85
N HIS A 592 11.85 -0.35 -20.71
CA HIS A 592 11.78 -0.60 -22.15
C HIS A 592 12.13 -2.05 -22.51
N LYS A 593 13.02 -2.74 -21.77
CA LYS A 593 13.30 -4.17 -21.97
C LYS A 593 12.08 -5.06 -21.69
N ALA A 594 11.23 -4.67 -20.75
CA ALA A 594 10.07 -5.46 -20.32
C ALA A 594 9.02 -5.65 -21.43
N GLN A 595 8.92 -4.76 -22.43
CA GLN A 595 7.94 -4.88 -23.52
C GLN A 595 8.13 -6.15 -24.38
N PHE A 596 9.34 -6.74 -24.35
CA PHE A 596 9.70 -7.94 -25.11
C PHE A 596 9.58 -9.22 -24.28
N LYS A 597 8.96 -9.15 -23.10
CA LYS A 597 8.73 -10.26 -22.18
C LYS A 597 7.30 -10.81 -22.31
N ASP A 598 7.05 -11.96 -21.69
CA ASP A 598 5.74 -12.58 -21.64
C ASP A 598 4.74 -11.76 -20.81
N VAL A 599 3.44 -12.06 -20.97
CA VAL A 599 2.39 -11.52 -20.10
C VAL A 599 2.52 -12.08 -18.67
N PRO A 600 2.02 -11.39 -17.65
CA PRO A 600 1.86 -11.98 -16.32
C PRO A 600 1.07 -13.30 -16.38
N ALA A 601 1.53 -14.32 -15.66
CA ALA A 601 0.90 -15.64 -15.57
C ALA A 601 0.75 -16.14 -14.12
N ASN A 602 0.99 -15.25 -13.15
CA ASN A 602 0.98 -15.53 -11.70
C ASN A 602 -0.41 -15.34 -11.05
N PHE A 603 -1.49 -15.46 -11.85
CA PHE A 603 -2.87 -15.46 -11.38
C PHE A 603 -3.54 -16.79 -11.72
N LYS A 604 -4.57 -17.17 -10.97
CA LYS A 604 -5.38 -18.34 -11.24
C LYS A 604 -6.80 -18.14 -10.72
N ALA A 605 -7.77 -18.83 -11.32
CA ALA A 605 -9.09 -18.99 -10.74
C ALA A 605 -8.97 -19.81 -9.45
N LEU A 606 -9.63 -19.35 -8.39
CA LEU A 606 -9.63 -19.98 -7.08
C LEU A 606 -10.75 -21.00 -6.97
N ASN A 607 -10.46 -22.15 -6.36
CA ASN A 607 -11.50 -23.12 -6.03
C ASN A 607 -12.20 -22.78 -4.70
N ALA A 608 -13.33 -23.42 -4.43
CA ALA A 608 -14.14 -23.17 -3.23
C ALA A 608 -13.38 -23.37 -1.90
N ALA A 609 -12.45 -24.34 -1.83
CA ALA A 609 -11.66 -24.58 -0.62
C ALA A 609 -10.63 -23.46 -0.39
N GLU A 610 -10.01 -22.95 -1.45
CA GLU A 610 -9.10 -21.80 -1.38
C GLU A 610 -9.83 -20.53 -0.96
N ILE A 611 -11.01 -20.27 -1.56
CA ILE A 611 -11.90 -19.17 -1.18
C ILE A 611 -12.29 -19.27 0.30
N GLY A 612 -12.70 -20.47 0.76
CA GLY A 612 -13.04 -20.71 2.16
C GLY A 612 -11.89 -20.43 3.12
N LYS A 613 -10.66 -20.85 2.78
CA LYS A 613 -9.45 -20.56 3.56
C LYS A 613 -9.15 -19.06 3.61
N ILE A 614 -9.27 -18.35 2.49
CA ILE A 614 -9.09 -16.90 2.42
C ILE A 614 -10.14 -16.20 3.28
N ASN A 615 -11.43 -16.55 3.17
CA ASN A 615 -12.48 -15.91 3.95
C ASN A 615 -12.30 -16.13 5.47
N ALA A 616 -11.80 -17.30 5.88
CA ALA A 616 -11.55 -17.64 7.28
C ALA A 616 -10.31 -16.93 7.85
N ASN A 617 -9.23 -16.81 7.07
CA ASN A 617 -8.00 -16.14 7.48
C ASN A 617 -7.33 -15.44 6.27
N PRO A 618 -7.82 -14.26 5.85
CA PRO A 618 -7.34 -13.60 4.64
C PRO A 618 -5.84 -13.31 4.74
N VAL A 619 -5.46 -12.84 5.91
CA VAL A 619 -4.12 -12.40 6.25
C VAL A 619 -3.09 -13.53 6.21
N GLY A 620 -3.46 -14.72 6.71
CA GLY A 620 -2.58 -15.89 6.68
C GLY A 620 -2.51 -16.57 5.31
N SER A 621 -3.33 -16.18 4.34
CA SER A 621 -3.40 -16.83 3.04
C SER A 621 -2.18 -16.50 2.18
N PRO A 622 -1.50 -17.50 1.59
CA PRO A 622 -0.45 -17.25 0.60
C PRO A 622 -1.00 -16.78 -0.76
N LEU A 623 -2.33 -16.84 -0.96
CA LEU A 623 -3.01 -16.48 -2.21
C LEU A 623 -3.48 -15.02 -2.24
N LEU A 624 -3.37 -14.30 -1.12
CA LEU A 624 -3.58 -12.85 -1.06
C LEU A 624 -2.23 -12.10 -1.00
N PRO A 625 -2.17 -10.84 -1.46
CA PRO A 625 -0.96 -10.04 -1.34
C PRO A 625 -0.55 -9.86 0.13
N LYS A 626 0.71 -10.15 0.44
CA LYS A 626 1.28 -9.86 1.76
C LYS A 626 1.81 -8.43 1.81
N GLN A 627 1.11 -7.53 2.51
CA GLN A 627 1.58 -6.17 2.79
C GLN A 627 2.91 -6.20 3.57
N GLU A 628 3.77 -5.20 3.38
CA GLU A 628 5.01 -5.05 4.12
C GLU A 628 4.75 -5.06 5.64
N PRO A 629 5.54 -5.79 6.43
CA PRO A 629 5.34 -5.86 7.88
C PRO A 629 5.64 -4.52 8.54
N GLY A 630 4.98 -4.24 9.66
CA GLY A 630 5.25 -3.05 10.47
C GLY A 630 4.16 -1.98 10.43
N THR A 631 4.24 -1.07 11.39
CA THR A 631 3.38 0.12 11.50
C THR A 631 4.11 1.35 10.99
N ARG A 632 3.37 2.45 10.86
CA ARG A 632 3.89 3.77 10.51
C ARG A 632 3.39 4.83 11.49
N PRO A 633 4.15 5.91 11.77
CA PRO A 633 3.60 7.09 12.42
C PRO A 633 2.32 7.55 11.70
N SER A 634 1.25 7.74 12.46
CA SER A 634 -0.07 8.11 11.96
C SER A 634 -0.49 9.45 12.56
N LEU A 635 -0.87 10.36 11.68
CA LEU A 635 -1.18 11.74 12.05
C LEU A 635 -2.46 11.82 12.89
N ALA A 636 -2.52 12.87 13.71
CA ALA A 636 -3.71 13.21 14.48
C ALA A 636 -4.85 13.59 13.52
N LEU A 637 -6.04 13.02 13.71
CA LEU A 637 -7.19 13.33 12.86
C LEU A 637 -8.26 14.08 13.68
N PRO A 638 -8.97 15.04 13.08
CA PRO A 638 -9.98 15.85 13.78
C PRO A 638 -11.33 15.13 13.95
N TYR A 639 -11.34 13.81 14.14
CA TYR A 639 -12.55 12.99 14.21
C TYR A 639 -12.95 12.65 15.65
N GLU A 640 -14.20 12.91 16.02
CA GLU A 640 -14.81 12.45 17.27
C GLU A 640 -16.05 11.61 16.90
N LEU A 641 -15.89 10.31 16.65
CA LEU A 641 -16.94 9.47 16.08
C LEU A 641 -17.63 8.60 17.12
N HIS A 642 -18.96 8.67 17.18
CA HIS A 642 -19.78 7.83 18.05
C HIS A 642 -20.95 7.22 17.27
N VAL A 643 -21.03 5.90 17.25
CA VAL A 643 -22.10 5.13 16.60
C VAL A 643 -22.55 4.09 17.61
N ASN A 644 -23.82 4.20 17.99
CA ASN A 644 -24.45 3.38 19.01
C ASN A 644 -25.75 2.79 18.46
N GLY A 645 -26.11 1.59 18.90
CA GLY A 645 -27.29 0.86 18.43
C GLY A 645 -28.12 0.31 19.59
N ALA A 646 -29.44 0.26 19.42
CA ALA A 646 -30.36 -0.36 20.37
C ALA A 646 -31.66 -0.81 19.69
N LEU A 647 -32.37 -1.78 20.28
CA LEU A 647 -33.75 -2.06 19.89
C LEU A 647 -34.67 -0.90 20.30
N SER A 648 -35.68 -0.62 19.46
CA SER A 648 -36.78 0.28 19.79
C SER A 648 -37.57 -0.23 20.99
N ALA A 649 -38.30 0.65 21.68
CA ALA A 649 -39.05 0.30 22.89
C ALA A 649 -40.13 -0.78 22.64
N ASP A 650 -40.70 -0.81 21.44
CA ASP A 650 -41.67 -1.83 21.00
C ASP A 650 -41.01 -3.09 20.39
N LYS A 651 -39.67 -3.11 20.31
CA LYS A 651 -38.84 -4.13 19.66
C LYS A 651 -39.21 -4.41 18.19
N ALA A 652 -39.83 -3.45 17.52
CA ALA A 652 -40.19 -3.56 16.11
C ALA A 652 -39.08 -3.06 15.16
N ALA A 653 -38.09 -2.32 15.67
CA ALA A 653 -36.96 -1.81 14.90
C ALA A 653 -35.63 -1.88 15.68
N PHE A 654 -34.52 -1.88 14.95
CA PHE A 654 -33.19 -1.62 15.49
C PHE A 654 -32.77 -0.21 15.08
N GLU A 655 -32.42 0.63 16.05
CA GLU A 655 -32.08 2.03 15.84
C GLU A 655 -30.57 2.23 15.92
N ILE A 656 -29.98 2.90 14.92
CA ILE A 656 -28.56 3.29 14.91
C ILE A 656 -28.49 4.81 14.96
N THR A 657 -27.77 5.35 15.94
CA THR A 657 -27.43 6.78 16.01
C THR A 657 -25.96 6.99 15.67
N MET A 658 -25.70 7.77 14.62
CA MET A 658 -24.37 8.17 14.15
C MET A 658 -24.12 9.63 14.53
N GLN A 659 -22.99 9.90 15.18
CA GLN A 659 -22.62 11.22 15.65
C GLN A 659 -21.16 11.52 15.29
N ALA A 660 -20.94 12.73 14.76
CA ALA A 660 -19.62 13.36 14.70
C ALA A 660 -19.61 14.46 15.76
N GLY A 661 -18.88 14.26 16.85
CA GLY A 661 -18.76 15.21 17.95
C GLY A 661 -17.89 16.42 17.61
N ASN A 662 -17.97 17.45 18.44
CA ASN A 662 -17.14 18.64 18.35
C ASN A 662 -16.59 19.12 19.70
N LYS A 663 -16.65 18.27 20.73
CA LYS A 663 -16.23 18.61 22.08
C LYS A 663 -14.71 18.51 22.22
N VAL A 664 -14.10 17.54 21.55
CA VAL A 664 -12.66 17.27 21.64
C VAL A 664 -11.85 18.29 20.82
N PHE A 665 -12.27 18.58 19.59
CA PHE A 665 -11.50 19.42 18.65
C PHE A 665 -12.12 20.81 18.41
N GLY A 666 -13.29 21.10 19.01
CA GLY A 666 -13.96 22.39 18.87
C GLY A 666 -14.22 22.76 17.41
N ALA A 667 -13.83 23.97 17.01
CA ALA A 667 -13.97 24.45 15.63
C ALA A 667 -13.11 23.69 14.59
N LYS A 668 -12.12 22.89 15.03
CA LYS A 668 -11.31 22.06 14.13
C LYS A 668 -11.93 20.69 13.84
N SER A 669 -13.02 20.35 14.52
CA SER A 669 -13.67 19.04 14.37
C SER A 669 -14.19 18.83 12.96
N ALA A 670 -13.96 17.65 12.40
CA ALA A 670 -14.46 17.27 11.09
C ALA A 670 -15.82 16.56 11.19
N GLY A 671 -16.67 16.79 10.20
CA GLY A 671 -17.80 15.89 9.93
C GLY A 671 -17.31 14.54 9.43
N ALA A 672 -18.21 13.57 9.33
CA ALA A 672 -17.84 12.23 8.90
C ALA A 672 -18.91 11.59 7.99
N PRO A 673 -18.48 10.88 6.94
CA PRO A 673 -19.34 9.97 6.21
C PRO A 673 -19.46 8.62 6.94
N PHE A 674 -20.60 7.94 6.78
CA PHE A 674 -20.78 6.56 7.22
C PHE A 674 -21.51 5.73 6.15
N ILE A 675 -21.13 4.46 6.02
CA ILE A 675 -21.83 3.48 5.19
C ILE A 675 -22.41 2.40 6.10
N VAL A 676 -23.70 2.11 5.97
CA VAL A 676 -24.37 1.01 6.68
C VAL A 676 -24.69 -0.09 5.68
N TYR A 677 -24.30 -1.32 6.02
CA TYR A 677 -24.61 -2.53 5.26
C TYR A 677 -25.54 -3.44 6.06
N ALA A 678 -26.61 -3.90 5.43
CA ALA A 678 -27.41 -5.03 5.91
C ALA A 678 -26.77 -6.33 5.42
N MET A 679 -26.12 -7.06 6.32
CA MET A 679 -25.49 -8.33 5.98
C MET A 679 -26.53 -9.43 5.77
N ASN A 680 -27.67 -9.39 6.46
CA ASN A 680 -28.83 -10.22 6.12
C ASN A 680 -29.74 -9.48 5.13
N PRO A 681 -30.48 -10.20 4.26
CA PRO A 681 -31.40 -9.56 3.33
C PRO A 681 -32.39 -8.63 4.05
N TYR A 682 -32.59 -7.43 3.51
CA TYR A 682 -33.53 -6.43 4.03
C TYR A 682 -34.49 -6.01 2.93
N GLU A 683 -35.79 -6.23 3.13
CA GLU A 683 -36.85 -6.03 2.15
C GLU A 683 -36.57 -6.79 0.83
N GLY A 684 -36.02 -8.00 0.94
CA GLY A 684 -35.66 -8.86 -0.20
C GLY A 684 -34.34 -8.49 -0.89
N GLU A 685 -33.67 -7.40 -0.51
CA GLU A 685 -32.39 -6.99 -1.08
C GLU A 685 -31.21 -7.59 -0.32
N VAL A 686 -30.34 -8.33 -1.01
CA VAL A 686 -29.07 -8.84 -0.48
C VAL A 686 -28.05 -7.71 -0.41
N LEU A 687 -27.39 -7.57 0.75
CA LEU A 687 -26.37 -6.56 1.00
C LEU A 687 -26.86 -5.14 0.71
N ARG A 688 -28.01 -4.77 1.30
CA ARG A 688 -28.55 -3.41 1.15
C ARG A 688 -27.63 -2.39 1.80
N VAL A 689 -27.46 -1.24 1.15
CA VAL A 689 -26.50 -0.19 1.51
C VAL A 689 -27.24 1.13 1.78
N TRP A 690 -26.84 1.83 2.84
CA TRP A 690 -27.28 3.19 3.16
C TRP A 690 -26.08 4.11 3.38
N ASN A 691 -26.18 5.35 2.90
CA ASN A 691 -25.10 6.32 2.97
C ASN A 691 -25.47 7.54 3.83
N TYR A 692 -24.54 7.96 4.69
CA TYR A 692 -24.76 9.06 5.62
C TYR A 692 -23.63 10.08 5.60
N ALA A 693 -23.98 11.34 5.85
CA ALA A 693 -23.00 12.41 6.12
C ALA A 693 -23.44 13.23 7.33
N VAL A 694 -22.61 13.23 8.37
CA VAL A 694 -22.89 13.89 9.65
C VAL A 694 -21.95 15.08 9.84
N LYS A 695 -22.50 16.27 10.07
CA LYS A 695 -21.73 17.47 10.41
C LYS A 695 -21.07 17.34 11.78
N ALA A 696 -19.92 17.97 11.96
CA ALA A 696 -19.30 18.09 13.27
C ALA A 696 -20.25 18.78 14.27
N GLY A 697 -20.45 18.16 15.43
CA GLY A 697 -21.40 18.59 16.46
C GLY A 697 -22.82 18.05 16.27
N ASP A 698 -23.11 17.31 15.21
CA ASP A 698 -24.45 16.81 14.89
C ASP A 698 -24.58 15.28 15.05
N ARG A 699 -25.81 14.78 14.98
CA ARG A 699 -26.14 13.34 14.99
C ARG A 699 -27.30 13.02 14.07
N LEU A 700 -27.29 11.82 13.49
CA LEU A 700 -28.39 11.25 12.71
C LEU A 700 -28.82 9.92 13.32
N THR A 701 -30.13 9.68 13.40
CA THR A 701 -30.69 8.39 13.83
C THR A 701 -31.43 7.74 12.68
N GLU A 702 -31.14 6.46 12.44
CA GLU A 702 -31.86 5.60 11.52
C GLU A 702 -32.58 4.47 12.25
N SER A 703 -33.78 4.13 11.81
CA SER A 703 -34.59 3.04 12.37
C SER A 703 -34.81 1.96 11.30
N PHE A 704 -34.25 0.78 11.53
CA PHE A 704 -34.34 -0.38 10.62
C PHE A 704 -35.40 -1.35 11.13
N LYS A 705 -36.49 -1.51 10.39
CA LYS A 705 -37.63 -2.35 10.83
C LYS A 705 -37.24 -3.82 10.84
N LEU A 706 -37.49 -4.52 11.95
CA LEU A 706 -37.18 -5.95 12.06
C LEU A 706 -37.98 -6.77 11.04
N ALA A 707 -39.23 -6.40 10.78
CA ALA A 707 -40.06 -7.04 9.75
C ALA A 707 -39.49 -6.95 8.33
N GLY A 708 -38.56 -6.03 8.08
CA GLY A 708 -37.82 -5.94 6.82
C GLY A 708 -36.72 -6.99 6.68
N PHE A 709 -36.15 -7.47 7.80
CA PHE A 709 -35.12 -8.50 7.77
C PHE A 709 -35.73 -9.91 7.64
N GLU A 710 -35.04 -10.77 6.89
CA GLU A 710 -35.38 -12.19 6.84
C GLU A 710 -35.43 -12.80 8.26
N ASN A 711 -36.54 -13.45 8.60
CA ASN A 711 -36.80 -14.01 9.93
C ASN A 711 -36.70 -13.02 11.11
N GLY A 712 -36.78 -11.71 10.86
CA GLY A 712 -36.60 -10.68 11.89
C GLY A 712 -35.18 -10.58 12.44
N GLN A 713 -34.19 -11.15 11.74
CA GLN A 713 -32.79 -11.19 12.18
C GLN A 713 -31.98 -10.05 11.56
N TYR A 714 -31.79 -8.98 12.33
CA TYR A 714 -30.95 -7.88 11.90
C TYR A 714 -29.48 -8.27 11.99
N HIS A 715 -28.70 -7.89 10.97
CA HIS A 715 -27.25 -7.94 10.98
C HIS A 715 -26.74 -6.74 10.20
N LEU A 716 -26.29 -5.72 10.93
CA LEU A 716 -25.92 -4.41 10.39
C LEU A 716 -24.44 -4.13 10.68
N ARG A 717 -23.71 -3.65 9.68
CA ARG A 717 -22.34 -3.16 9.83
C ARG A 717 -22.25 -1.70 9.44
N VAL A 718 -21.53 -0.91 10.22
CA VAL A 718 -21.30 0.52 9.98
C VAL A 718 -19.82 0.78 9.79
N TYR A 719 -19.45 1.38 8.67
CA TYR A 719 -18.08 1.76 8.34
C TYR A 719 -17.95 3.29 8.33
N GLY A 720 -16.83 3.79 8.86
CA GLY A 720 -16.45 5.20 8.82
C GLY A 720 -14.93 5.38 8.57
N PRO A 721 -14.45 6.63 8.56
CA PRO A 721 -13.05 6.95 8.30
C PRO A 721 -12.07 6.27 9.26
N ASN A 722 -10.81 6.15 8.84
CA ASN A 722 -9.70 5.57 9.61
C ASN A 722 -9.99 4.19 10.23
N GLY A 723 -10.82 3.37 9.56
CA GLY A 723 -11.24 2.03 9.99
C GLY A 723 -12.08 2.02 11.26
N TYR A 724 -12.82 3.10 11.50
CA TYR A 724 -13.92 3.12 12.43
C TYR A 724 -15.00 2.13 11.99
N PHE A 725 -15.39 1.22 12.88
CA PHE A 725 -16.29 0.12 12.53
C PHE A 725 -17.23 -0.25 13.68
N ARG A 726 -18.49 -0.55 13.34
CA ARG A 726 -19.47 -1.17 14.25
C ARG A 726 -20.16 -2.36 13.59
N GLU A 727 -20.51 -3.35 14.38
CA GLU A 727 -21.36 -4.47 13.96
C GLU A 727 -22.43 -4.72 15.01
N PHE A 728 -23.67 -4.90 14.56
CA PHE A 728 -24.83 -5.19 15.40
C PHE A 728 -25.59 -6.37 14.81
N ALA A 729 -25.72 -7.46 15.55
CA ALA A 729 -26.47 -8.64 15.10
C ALA A 729 -27.38 -9.20 16.22
N GLY A 730 -28.62 -9.53 15.87
CA GLY A 730 -29.62 -10.06 16.80
C GLY A 730 -31.03 -10.10 16.22
N ASN A 731 -32.03 -10.15 17.10
CA ASN A 731 -33.46 -10.20 16.76
C ASN A 731 -34.32 -9.55 17.87
N ALA A 732 -35.65 -9.67 17.81
CA ALA A 732 -36.58 -9.09 18.79
C ALA A 732 -36.52 -9.74 20.19
N GLN A 733 -35.90 -10.93 20.32
CA GLN A 733 -35.76 -11.64 21.59
C GLN A 733 -34.56 -11.17 22.40
N GLU A 734 -33.71 -10.30 21.82
CA GLU A 734 -32.59 -9.72 22.53
C GLU A 734 -33.06 -8.91 23.76
N PRO A 735 -32.26 -8.90 24.83
CA PRO A 735 -32.54 -8.09 26.01
C PRO A 735 -32.48 -6.60 25.66
N GLU A 736 -33.18 -5.79 26.43
CA GLU A 736 -33.23 -4.33 26.23
C GLU A 736 -31.99 -3.65 26.81
N ILE A 737 -30.82 -4.01 26.25
CA ILE A 737 -29.53 -3.43 26.62
C ILE A 737 -29.17 -2.37 25.59
N ALA A 738 -28.93 -1.15 26.06
CA ALA A 738 -28.33 -0.09 25.25
C ALA A 738 -26.84 -0.01 25.58
N LEU A 739 -25.99 -0.11 24.56
CA LEU A 739 -24.54 0.05 24.68
C LEU A 739 -24.11 1.39 24.08
N VAL A 740 -23.36 2.16 24.86
CA VAL A 740 -22.75 3.41 24.42
C VAL A 740 -21.23 3.29 24.57
N CYS A 741 -20.51 3.37 23.46
CA CYS A 741 -19.05 3.36 23.46
C CYS A 741 -18.53 4.77 23.13
N GLY A 742 -17.77 5.35 24.05
CA GLY A 742 -17.27 6.71 23.95
C GLY A 742 -15.84 6.86 24.45
N TYR A 743 -15.26 8.03 24.22
CA TYR A 743 -13.92 8.35 24.72
C TYR A 743 -13.98 8.61 26.22
N VAL A 744 -12.95 8.15 26.94
CA VAL A 744 -12.71 8.58 28.31
C VAL A 744 -12.07 9.97 28.24
N LEU A 745 -12.68 10.95 28.91
CA LEU A 745 -12.18 12.32 28.99
C LEU A 745 -11.59 12.57 30.39
N ASP A 746 -10.49 13.31 30.45
CA ASP A 746 -9.92 13.82 31.70
C ASP A 746 -10.76 14.96 32.27
N LYS A 747 -10.37 15.48 33.45
CA LYS A 747 -11.05 16.59 34.13
C LYS A 747 -11.10 17.90 33.31
N ASN A 748 -10.29 18.02 32.27
CA ASN A 748 -10.22 19.17 31.37
C ASN A 748 -10.96 18.91 30.05
N GLY A 749 -11.66 17.78 29.90
CA GLY A 749 -12.36 17.39 28.69
C GLY A 749 -11.46 16.84 27.57
N LYS A 750 -10.20 16.49 27.87
CA LYS A 750 -9.26 15.93 26.88
C LYS A 750 -9.34 14.40 26.88
N PRO A 751 -9.31 13.74 25.70
CA PRO A 751 -9.29 12.27 25.64
C PRO A 751 -8.06 11.70 26.33
N THR A 752 -8.25 10.70 27.19
CA THR A 752 -7.14 9.97 27.85
C THR A 752 -6.45 9.00 26.89
N GLY A 753 -7.14 8.61 25.81
CA GLY A 753 -6.71 7.58 24.87
C GLY A 753 -7.39 6.22 25.09
N ASP A 754 -8.24 6.08 26.12
CA ASP A 754 -9.03 4.87 26.40
C ASP A 754 -10.51 5.07 26.03
N VAL A 755 -11.28 3.97 25.98
CA VAL A 755 -12.73 4.02 25.72
C VAL A 755 -13.53 3.53 26.92
N GLU A 756 -14.68 4.15 27.17
CA GLU A 756 -15.66 3.72 28.16
C GLU A 756 -16.84 3.08 27.42
N LEU A 757 -17.20 1.87 27.84
CA LEU A 757 -18.43 1.20 27.44
C LEU A 757 -19.45 1.36 28.58
N VAL A 758 -20.51 2.12 28.33
CA VAL A 758 -21.64 2.28 29.23
C VAL A 758 -22.76 1.35 28.75
N ALA A 759 -23.14 0.39 29.59
CA ALA A 759 -24.25 -0.51 29.32
C ALA A 759 -25.43 -0.18 30.24
N VAL A 760 -26.61 0.03 29.65
CA VAL A 760 -27.86 0.32 30.36
C VAL A 760 -28.84 -0.81 30.08
N ASN A 761 -29.30 -1.48 31.13
CA ASN A 761 -30.33 -2.51 31.04
C ASN A 761 -31.69 -1.90 31.35
N LYS A 762 -32.57 -1.83 30.36
CA LYS A 762 -33.96 -1.39 30.52
C LYS A 762 -34.92 -2.55 30.82
N GLY A 763 -34.40 -3.78 30.83
CA GLY A 763 -35.15 -4.98 31.14
C GLY A 763 -35.23 -5.27 32.63
N LYS A 764 -36.18 -6.14 33.01
CA LYS A 764 -36.44 -6.55 34.39
C LYS A 764 -35.59 -7.72 34.89
N LYS A 765 -34.65 -8.22 34.08
CA LYS A 765 -33.76 -9.33 34.43
C LYS A 765 -32.30 -8.87 34.35
N PRO A 766 -31.46 -9.19 35.36
CA PRO A 766 -30.03 -8.91 35.28
C PRO A 766 -29.38 -9.68 34.12
N GLN A 767 -28.28 -9.15 33.61
CA GLN A 767 -27.54 -9.67 32.46
C GLN A 767 -26.05 -9.78 32.82
N ALA A 768 -25.35 -10.74 32.22
CA ALA A 768 -23.91 -10.89 32.41
C ALA A 768 -23.21 -10.53 31.10
N LEU A 769 -22.42 -9.45 31.11
CA LEU A 769 -21.70 -8.96 29.95
C LEU A 769 -20.26 -9.48 29.94
N LYS A 770 -19.78 -9.80 28.74
CA LYS A 770 -18.38 -10.12 28.47
C LYS A 770 -17.86 -9.30 27.32
N VAL A 771 -16.73 -8.62 27.53
CA VAL A 771 -16.01 -7.87 26.52
C VAL A 771 -14.75 -8.64 26.15
N ILE A 772 -14.65 -9.03 24.88
CA ILE A 772 -13.55 -9.84 24.34
C ILE A 772 -12.84 -9.05 23.25
N ASP A 773 -11.54 -8.83 23.43
CA ASP A 773 -10.70 -8.19 22.43
C ASP A 773 -10.43 -9.13 21.23
N ASN A 774 -10.49 -8.56 20.03
CA ASN A 774 -10.33 -9.29 18.78
C ASN A 774 -8.92 -9.21 18.20
N ALA A 775 -8.15 -8.19 18.55
CA ALA A 775 -6.98 -7.77 17.79
C ALA A 775 -5.71 -7.53 18.63
N TYR A 776 -5.83 -6.90 19.80
CA TYR A 776 -4.70 -6.34 20.55
C TYR A 776 -4.35 -7.09 21.84
N GLN A 777 -4.95 -8.25 22.06
CA GLN A 777 -4.68 -9.15 23.19
C GLN A 777 -4.96 -8.50 24.55
N GLN A 778 -5.97 -7.64 24.62
CA GLN A 778 -6.44 -7.10 25.89
C GLN A 778 -7.13 -8.21 26.70
N LYS A 779 -7.10 -8.10 28.04
CA LYS A 779 -7.76 -9.06 28.93
C LYS A 779 -9.28 -9.01 28.73
N GLU A 780 -9.94 -10.16 28.83
CA GLU A 780 -11.41 -10.23 28.90
C GLU A 780 -11.91 -9.44 30.11
N ILE A 781 -12.98 -8.65 29.90
CA ILE A 781 -13.62 -7.87 30.96
C ILE A 781 -15.05 -8.41 31.12
N GLY A 782 -15.37 -8.89 32.32
CA GLY A 782 -16.72 -9.31 32.70
C GLY A 782 -17.40 -8.23 33.55
N ALA A 783 -18.70 -8.05 33.37
CA ALA A 783 -19.50 -7.16 34.22
C ALA A 783 -20.92 -7.70 34.44
N ASP A 784 -21.35 -7.68 35.70
CA ASP A 784 -22.74 -7.93 36.06
C ASP A 784 -23.55 -6.65 35.85
N LEU A 785 -24.59 -6.74 35.02
CA LEU A 785 -25.48 -5.65 34.68
C LEU A 785 -26.85 -5.86 35.36
N PRO A 786 -27.18 -5.10 36.43
CA PRO A 786 -28.44 -5.25 37.15
C PRO A 786 -29.68 -5.00 36.27
N ALA A 787 -30.83 -5.53 36.68
CA ALA A 787 -32.13 -5.14 36.11
C ALA A 787 -32.39 -3.65 36.36
N ASP A 788 -32.94 -2.94 35.36
CA ASP A 788 -33.12 -1.47 35.39
C ASP A 788 -31.84 -0.70 35.78
N GLY A 789 -30.66 -1.29 35.54
CA GLY A 789 -29.37 -0.82 36.03
C GLY A 789 -28.45 -0.27 34.94
N THR A 790 -27.32 0.28 35.36
CA THR A 790 -26.24 0.76 34.48
C THR A 790 -24.90 0.27 35.00
N VAL A 791 -24.03 -0.18 34.10
CA VAL A 791 -22.63 -0.48 34.42
C VAL A 791 -21.71 0.25 33.45
N LYS A 792 -20.54 0.67 33.94
CA LYS A 792 -19.49 1.31 33.15
C LYS A 792 -18.26 0.40 33.15
N MET A 793 -17.72 0.16 31.97
CA MET A 793 -16.51 -0.65 31.79
C MET A 793 -15.46 0.20 31.09
N LEU A 794 -14.29 0.34 31.73
CA LEU A 794 -13.12 0.95 31.11
C LEU A 794 -12.44 -0.09 30.21
N ILE A 795 -12.21 0.27 28.96
CA ILE A 795 -11.46 -0.55 28.01
C ILE A 795 -10.13 0.18 27.71
N PRO A 796 -9.01 -0.27 28.30
CA PRO A 796 -7.72 0.34 28.06
C PRO A 796 -7.27 0.15 26.61
N ALA A 797 -6.85 1.22 25.95
CA ALA A 797 -6.33 1.20 24.58
C ALA A 797 -4.91 1.78 24.49
N SER A 798 -4.33 2.26 25.59
CA SER A 798 -2.95 2.78 25.62
C SER A 798 -1.89 1.80 25.08
N LYS A 799 -1.97 0.51 25.44
CA LYS A 799 -1.01 -0.54 24.96
C LYS A 799 -1.11 -0.82 23.46
N SER A 800 -2.25 -0.53 22.86
CA SER A 800 -2.52 -0.64 21.44
C SER A 800 -2.44 0.71 20.74
N HIS A 801 -1.78 1.70 21.34
CA HIS A 801 -1.63 3.05 20.79
C HIS A 801 -2.98 3.66 20.41
N GLN A 802 -3.92 3.62 21.36
CA GLN A 802 -5.28 4.16 21.25
C GLN A 802 -6.21 3.41 20.28
N TRP A 803 -5.77 2.29 19.71
CA TRP A 803 -6.63 1.42 18.91
C TRP A 803 -7.41 0.44 19.79
N TYR A 804 -8.66 0.17 19.42
CA TYR A 804 -9.53 -0.79 20.09
C TYR A 804 -10.33 -1.59 19.07
N ASP A 805 -10.59 -2.87 19.38
CA ASP A 805 -11.42 -3.78 18.58
C ASP A 805 -11.91 -4.91 19.49
N PHE A 806 -13.17 -4.84 19.91
CA PHE A 806 -13.73 -5.81 20.85
C PHE A 806 -15.18 -6.15 20.52
N ASN A 807 -15.57 -7.37 20.87
CA ASN A 807 -16.95 -7.84 20.89
C ASN A 807 -17.52 -7.75 22.30
N VAL A 808 -18.79 -7.40 22.40
CA VAL A 808 -19.59 -7.48 23.63
C VAL A 808 -20.61 -8.60 23.46
N TYR A 809 -20.61 -9.54 24.41
CA TYR A 809 -21.54 -10.65 24.48
C TYR A 809 -22.39 -10.55 25.74
N ASN A 810 -23.63 -11.03 25.63
CA ASN A 810 -24.48 -11.30 26.77
C ASN A 810 -24.66 -12.83 26.95
N GLY A 811 -24.37 -13.35 28.15
CA GLY A 811 -24.60 -14.77 28.49
C GLY A 811 -23.95 -15.78 27.53
N ASP A 812 -24.74 -16.68 26.95
CA ASP A 812 -24.33 -17.85 26.13
C ASP A 812 -23.76 -17.49 24.73
N ARG A 813 -23.22 -16.29 24.52
CA ARG A 813 -22.57 -15.84 23.26
C ARG A 813 -23.49 -15.71 22.03
N LYS A 814 -24.79 -15.43 22.19
CA LYS A 814 -25.76 -15.43 21.06
C LYS A 814 -25.87 -14.10 20.29
N SER A 815 -25.76 -12.94 20.93
CA SER A 815 -25.73 -11.64 20.26
C SER A 815 -24.35 -10.99 20.33
N VAL A 816 -24.01 -10.29 19.24
CA VAL A 816 -22.69 -9.65 19.07
C VAL A 816 -22.90 -8.18 18.76
N MET A 817 -22.28 -7.34 19.60
CA MET A 817 -22.01 -5.95 19.26
C MET A 817 -20.49 -5.77 19.19
N ARG A 818 -19.97 -5.39 18.02
CA ARG A 818 -18.54 -5.13 17.81
C ARG A 818 -18.26 -3.65 17.76
N PHE A 819 -17.20 -3.22 18.45
CA PHE A 819 -16.71 -1.85 18.46
C PHE A 819 -15.24 -1.84 18.06
N ALA A 820 -14.90 -1.14 16.97
CA ALA A 820 -13.52 -0.93 16.60
C ALA A 820 -13.24 0.50 16.10
N GLY A 821 -12.01 0.97 16.31
CA GLY A 821 -11.56 2.29 15.88
C GLY A 821 -10.32 2.75 16.63
N ARG A 822 -10.04 4.04 16.54
CA ARG A 822 -8.98 4.74 17.28
C ARG A 822 -9.56 5.87 18.11
N VAL A 823 -9.03 6.07 19.31
CA VAL A 823 -9.29 7.29 20.09
C VAL A 823 -8.41 8.42 19.58
N GLU A 824 -9.00 9.41 18.92
CA GLU A 824 -8.26 10.58 18.45
C GLU A 824 -7.99 11.53 19.62
N THR A 825 -6.70 11.72 19.96
CA THR A 825 -6.26 12.53 21.11
C THR A 825 -5.76 13.93 20.71
N GLY A 826 -5.75 14.23 19.41
CA GLY A 826 -5.09 15.41 18.85
C GLY A 826 -3.58 15.32 18.79
N LYS A 827 -3.00 14.14 19.06
CA LYS A 827 -1.57 13.85 18.96
C LYS A 827 -1.32 12.75 17.94
N GLU A 828 -0.11 12.76 17.39
CA GLU A 828 0.40 11.66 16.56
C GLU A 828 0.35 10.34 17.33
N SER A 829 0.03 9.27 16.60
CA SER A 829 0.01 7.90 17.08
C SER A 829 0.68 6.99 16.02
N ILE A 830 0.31 5.73 15.95
CA ILE A 830 0.73 4.80 14.89
C ILE A 830 -0.48 4.29 14.10
N SER A 831 -0.23 3.84 12.88
CA SER A 831 -1.20 3.07 12.09
C SER A 831 -1.64 1.83 12.85
N ASP A 832 -2.84 1.30 12.55
CA ASP A 832 -3.42 0.15 13.25
C ASP A 832 -2.40 -1.00 13.42
N PRO A 833 -2.00 -1.34 14.67
CA PRO A 833 -1.04 -2.40 14.95
C PRO A 833 -1.47 -3.78 14.43
N PHE A 834 -2.77 -4.01 14.25
CA PHE A 834 -3.29 -5.26 13.73
C PHE A 834 -2.93 -5.45 12.24
N MET A 835 -2.83 -4.36 11.46
CA MET A 835 -2.34 -4.41 10.08
C MET A 835 -0.86 -4.81 9.98
N ALA A 836 -0.06 -4.47 11.00
CA ALA A 836 1.36 -4.82 11.06
C ALA A 836 1.62 -6.26 11.49
N ASN A 837 0.74 -6.79 12.35
CA ASN A 837 0.84 -8.09 13.00
C ASN A 837 0.03 -9.18 12.30
N ALA A 838 -0.35 -8.92 11.06
CA ALA A 838 -1.13 -9.80 10.22
C ALA A 838 -0.45 -11.18 10.04
N THR A 839 0.89 -11.24 10.02
CA THR A 839 1.64 -12.51 10.04
C THR A 839 1.94 -13.07 11.44
N SER A 840 1.59 -12.38 12.53
CA SER A 840 2.15 -12.66 13.86
C SER A 840 1.50 -13.82 14.63
N LYS A 841 0.30 -14.31 14.26
CA LYS A 841 -0.35 -15.38 15.04
C LYS A 841 0.09 -16.80 14.68
N SER A 842 0.65 -17.04 13.48
CA SER A 842 1.24 -18.34 13.14
C SER A 842 2.75 -18.28 12.90
N ALA A 843 3.30 -17.17 12.37
CA ALA A 843 4.72 -17.08 12.03
C ALA A 843 5.67 -16.80 13.21
N ASN A 844 5.16 -16.26 14.32
CA ASN A 844 5.97 -15.96 15.52
C ASN A 844 5.83 -17.02 16.62
N ASN A 845 5.08 -18.09 16.40
CA ASN A 845 5.11 -19.19 17.34
C ASN A 845 6.40 -19.98 17.11
N ILE A 846 7.24 -20.04 18.14
CA ILE A 846 8.56 -20.65 18.09
C ILE A 846 8.52 -22.13 17.71
N TYR A 847 7.42 -22.82 18.00
CA TYR A 847 7.18 -24.22 17.65
C TYR A 847 6.21 -24.39 16.48
N ALA A 848 6.01 -23.36 15.66
CA ALA A 848 5.24 -23.51 14.44
C ALA A 848 5.97 -24.44 13.45
N ARG A 849 5.23 -25.23 12.68
CA ARG A 849 5.75 -26.18 11.68
C ARG A 849 6.78 -25.54 10.75
N GLN A 850 6.51 -24.33 10.27
CA GLN A 850 7.41 -23.60 9.37
C GLN A 850 8.70 -23.05 10.02
N ASN A 851 8.80 -23.09 11.36
CA ASN A 851 10.01 -22.71 12.11
C ASN A 851 10.86 -23.93 12.50
N LEU A 852 10.46 -25.14 12.10
CA LEU A 852 11.19 -26.37 12.41
C LEU A 852 12.29 -26.67 11.39
N ILE A 853 13.47 -27.07 11.91
CA ILE A 853 14.59 -27.58 11.13
C ILE A 853 14.62 -29.10 11.28
N ALA A 854 14.71 -29.84 10.18
CA ALA A 854 15.07 -31.25 10.25
C ALA A 854 16.57 -31.39 10.56
N TRP A 855 16.94 -32.13 11.60
CA TRP A 855 18.33 -32.29 12.04
C TRP A 855 18.69 -33.77 12.28
N CYS A 856 19.95 -34.14 12.05
CA CYS A 856 20.46 -35.52 12.10
C CYS A 856 19.74 -36.48 11.11
N ILE A 857 19.75 -36.13 9.82
CA ILE A 857 18.94 -36.82 8.80
C ILE A 857 19.79 -37.78 7.98
N VAL A 858 20.89 -37.33 7.39
CA VAL A 858 21.53 -38.04 6.28
C VAL A 858 22.24 -39.32 6.74
N PRO A 859 23.06 -39.32 7.80
CA PRO A 859 23.72 -40.52 8.31
C PRO A 859 22.76 -41.51 8.97
N PHE A 860 21.56 -41.07 9.34
CA PHE A 860 20.55 -41.86 10.07
C PHE A 860 19.37 -42.27 9.18
N ASP A 861 19.47 -42.04 7.87
CA ASP A 861 18.51 -42.53 6.88
C ASP A 861 18.86 -43.99 6.51
N SER A 862 18.24 -44.94 7.22
CA SER A 862 18.46 -46.38 7.00
C SER A 862 17.99 -46.87 5.62
N LYS A 863 17.17 -46.10 4.91
CA LYS A 863 16.75 -46.39 3.55
C LYS A 863 17.72 -45.87 2.49
N GLU A 864 18.78 -45.18 2.92
CA GLU A 864 19.80 -44.57 2.05
C GLU A 864 19.16 -43.79 0.89
N ARG A 865 18.11 -42.99 1.19
CA ARG A 865 17.42 -42.19 0.18
C ARG A 865 18.42 -41.32 -0.59
N THR A 866 18.22 -41.20 -1.89
CA THR A 866 18.95 -40.22 -2.72
C THR A 866 18.62 -38.78 -2.29
N PRO A 867 19.42 -37.78 -2.68
CA PRO A 867 19.13 -36.38 -2.34
C PRO A 867 17.73 -35.90 -2.74
N GLU A 868 17.23 -36.32 -3.91
CA GLU A 868 15.88 -35.97 -4.36
C GLU A 868 14.80 -36.62 -3.46
N GLN A 869 14.95 -37.92 -3.17
CA GLN A 869 14.01 -38.65 -2.31
C GLN A 869 14.01 -38.11 -0.87
N ARG A 870 15.15 -37.62 -0.39
CA ARG A 870 15.26 -36.97 0.93
C ARG A 870 14.53 -35.64 0.95
N ALA A 871 14.74 -34.80 -0.06
CA ALA A 871 14.03 -33.53 -0.20
C ALA A 871 12.51 -33.74 -0.31
N GLU A 872 12.07 -34.75 -1.08
CA GLU A 872 10.66 -35.15 -1.15
C GLU A 872 10.10 -35.60 0.21
N MET A 873 10.87 -36.39 0.97
CA MET A 873 10.49 -36.86 2.29
C MET A 873 10.32 -35.69 3.28
N LEU A 874 11.26 -34.75 3.30
CA LEU A 874 11.18 -33.55 4.13
C LEU A 874 9.97 -32.67 3.77
N ASN A 875 9.73 -32.46 2.47
CA ASN A 875 8.59 -31.71 1.97
C ASN A 875 7.26 -32.40 2.34
N LYS A 876 7.17 -33.72 2.20
CA LYS A 876 6.01 -34.53 2.62
C LYS A 876 5.73 -34.38 4.12
N LEU A 877 6.78 -34.34 4.96
CA LEU A 877 6.67 -34.12 6.39
C LEU A 877 6.41 -32.66 6.77
N GLY A 878 6.45 -31.74 5.79
CA GLY A 878 6.17 -30.32 5.97
C GLY A 878 7.34 -29.50 6.52
N PHE A 879 8.57 -30.03 6.46
CA PHE A 879 9.78 -29.28 6.79
C PHE A 879 10.20 -28.38 5.63
N THR A 880 10.52 -27.12 5.95
CA THR A 880 11.03 -26.13 4.99
C THR A 880 12.49 -25.77 5.27
N MET A 881 13.10 -26.36 6.30
CA MET A 881 14.49 -26.13 6.68
C MET A 881 15.20 -27.44 7.00
N LEU A 882 16.44 -27.57 6.56
CA LEU A 882 17.34 -28.69 6.85
C LEU A 882 18.65 -28.17 7.44
N ALA A 883 19.12 -28.80 8.52
CA ALA A 883 20.50 -28.73 8.95
C ALA A 883 21.20 -30.01 8.47
N TYR A 884 22.22 -29.87 7.63
CA TYR A 884 22.80 -30.98 6.88
C TYR A 884 23.99 -31.58 7.62
N ASP A 885 23.79 -32.79 8.15
CA ASP A 885 24.85 -33.66 8.66
C ASP A 885 25.25 -34.70 7.63
N TRP A 886 26.47 -35.22 7.71
CA TRP A 886 27.02 -36.01 6.62
C TRP A 886 28.16 -36.93 7.08
N ARG A 887 28.65 -37.76 6.15
CA ARG A 887 29.82 -38.65 6.28
C ARG A 887 30.60 -38.57 4.98
N GLU A 888 31.88 -38.95 4.97
CA GLU A 888 32.74 -38.84 3.77
C GLU A 888 32.12 -39.49 2.52
N LYS A 889 31.34 -40.57 2.68
CA LYS A 889 30.62 -41.22 1.57
C LYS A 889 29.59 -40.32 0.85
N HIS A 890 29.08 -39.26 1.51
CA HIS A 890 28.08 -38.34 0.95
C HIS A 890 28.68 -37.14 0.22
N ILE A 891 30.00 -36.90 0.30
CA ILE A 891 30.65 -35.75 -0.37
C ILE A 891 30.32 -35.68 -1.88
N PRO A 892 30.30 -36.81 -2.63
CA PRO A 892 29.94 -36.78 -4.05
C PRO A 892 28.49 -36.31 -4.34
N GLU A 893 27.61 -36.34 -3.34
CA GLU A 893 26.18 -36.03 -3.49
C GLU A 893 25.83 -34.58 -3.12
N PHE A 894 26.77 -33.82 -2.57
CA PHE A 894 26.51 -32.46 -2.03
C PHE A 894 25.87 -31.51 -3.05
N ASP A 895 26.34 -31.48 -4.30
CA ASP A 895 25.75 -30.64 -5.34
C ASP A 895 24.32 -31.05 -5.65
N ALA A 896 24.08 -32.36 -5.77
CA ALA A 896 22.75 -32.90 -6.04
C ALA A 896 21.78 -32.60 -4.88
N GLU A 897 22.28 -32.61 -3.65
CA GLU A 897 21.50 -32.23 -2.46
C GLU A 897 21.10 -30.77 -2.47
N LEU A 898 22.03 -29.83 -2.68
CA LEU A 898 21.67 -28.40 -2.70
C LEU A 898 20.66 -28.07 -3.82
N GLU A 899 20.80 -28.73 -4.97
CA GLU A 899 19.84 -28.56 -6.07
C GLU A 899 18.47 -29.21 -5.77
N ALA A 900 18.45 -30.36 -5.10
CA ALA A 900 17.20 -31.00 -4.67
C ALA A 900 16.46 -30.14 -3.63
N LEU A 901 17.16 -29.66 -2.59
CA LEU A 901 16.59 -28.78 -1.58
C LEU A 901 16.00 -27.51 -2.22
N LYS A 902 16.71 -26.92 -3.19
CA LYS A 902 16.25 -25.75 -3.94
C LYS A 902 14.97 -26.03 -4.75
N ARG A 903 14.90 -27.18 -5.44
CA ARG A 903 13.68 -27.60 -6.18
C ARG A 903 12.48 -27.78 -5.27
N HIS A 904 12.68 -28.32 -4.08
CA HIS A 904 11.62 -28.59 -3.10
C HIS A 904 11.36 -27.42 -2.14
N HIS A 905 11.96 -26.25 -2.39
CA HIS A 905 11.82 -25.06 -1.54
C HIS A 905 12.22 -25.28 -0.07
N ILE A 906 13.21 -26.15 0.17
CA ILE A 906 13.80 -26.40 1.48
C ILE A 906 15.06 -25.55 1.60
N LYS A 907 15.11 -24.70 2.64
CA LYS A 907 16.28 -23.89 2.95
C LYS A 907 17.32 -24.76 3.67
N LEU A 908 18.56 -24.74 3.18
CA LEU A 908 19.70 -25.21 3.95
C LEU A 908 19.97 -24.20 5.08
N GLN A 909 19.49 -24.51 6.28
CA GLN A 909 19.60 -23.64 7.46
C GLN A 909 20.99 -23.74 8.10
N ALA A 910 21.59 -24.93 8.08
CA ALA A 910 22.94 -25.13 8.57
C ALA A 910 23.67 -26.28 7.88
N PHE A 911 25.00 -26.27 7.98
CA PHE A 911 25.90 -27.34 7.58
C PHE A 911 26.75 -27.76 8.77
N TRP A 912 26.78 -29.05 9.08
CA TRP A 912 27.53 -29.55 10.24
C TRP A 912 29.00 -29.78 9.94
N LEU A 913 29.85 -29.41 10.89
CA LEU A 913 31.30 -29.55 10.80
C LEU A 913 31.91 -29.93 12.15
N TYR A 914 32.61 -31.06 12.18
CA TYR A 914 33.61 -31.34 13.21
C TYR A 914 34.99 -30.91 12.71
N SER A 915 35.74 -30.16 13.51
CA SER A 915 37.12 -29.77 13.18
C SER A 915 38.08 -29.90 14.37
N GLY A 916 39.36 -30.08 14.05
CA GLY A 916 40.46 -30.21 15.01
C GLY A 916 41.13 -28.87 15.35
N PRO A 917 42.25 -28.88 16.09
CA PRO A 917 42.97 -27.65 16.49
C PRO A 917 43.63 -26.89 15.33
N ASN A 918 43.74 -27.50 14.14
CA ASN A 918 44.40 -26.92 12.96
C ASN A 918 43.47 -26.98 11.73
N PRO A 919 42.37 -26.20 11.70
CA PRO A 919 41.35 -26.22 10.64
C PRO A 919 41.90 -25.80 9.27
N GLU A 920 43.04 -25.12 9.21
CA GLU A 920 43.72 -24.77 7.96
C GLU A 920 44.14 -26.01 7.14
N ASN A 921 44.28 -27.16 7.79
CA ASN A 921 44.62 -28.44 7.15
C ASN A 921 43.40 -29.36 6.98
N ASP A 922 42.21 -28.91 7.38
CA ASP A 922 40.98 -29.69 7.32
C ASP A 922 40.40 -29.66 5.90
N LYS A 923 40.56 -30.78 5.18
CA LYS A 923 40.06 -30.94 3.82
C LYS A 923 38.54 -30.81 3.75
N ASN A 924 37.82 -31.23 4.79
CA ASN A 924 36.37 -31.21 4.82
C ASN A 924 35.83 -29.78 4.93
N LEU A 925 36.49 -28.95 5.74
CA LEU A 925 36.20 -27.51 5.79
C LEU A 925 36.34 -26.86 4.42
N SER A 926 37.43 -27.14 3.70
CA SER A 926 37.63 -26.59 2.33
C SER A 926 36.52 -27.03 1.38
N ILE A 927 36.16 -28.32 1.38
CA ILE A 927 35.12 -28.88 0.51
C ILE A 927 33.76 -28.21 0.78
N ILE A 928 33.40 -28.03 2.06
CA ILE A 928 32.14 -27.40 2.45
C ILE A 928 32.11 -25.92 2.03
N LEU A 929 33.18 -25.17 2.31
CA LEU A 929 33.25 -23.75 1.93
C LEU A 929 33.18 -23.57 0.41
N ASP A 930 33.87 -24.43 -0.35
CA ASP A 930 33.84 -24.40 -1.81
C ASP A 930 32.45 -24.76 -2.36
N LEU A 931 31.75 -25.73 -1.75
CA LEU A 931 30.37 -26.07 -2.07
C LEU A 931 29.43 -24.87 -1.85
N LEU A 932 29.46 -24.27 -0.66
CA LEU A 932 28.59 -23.14 -0.32
C LEU A 932 28.87 -21.94 -1.22
N LYS A 933 30.14 -21.68 -1.52
CA LYS A 933 30.56 -20.61 -2.43
C LYS A 933 30.08 -20.84 -3.86
N ARG A 934 30.25 -22.04 -4.41
CA ARG A 934 29.87 -22.34 -5.81
C ARG A 934 28.36 -22.32 -6.04
N HIS A 935 27.57 -22.65 -5.01
CA HIS A 935 26.10 -22.57 -5.04
C HIS A 935 25.54 -21.24 -4.53
N ASN A 936 26.40 -20.30 -4.11
CA ASN A 936 26.02 -19.02 -3.51
C ASN A 936 25.00 -19.19 -2.35
N VAL A 937 25.22 -20.19 -1.49
CA VAL A 937 24.37 -20.49 -0.34
C VAL A 937 24.92 -19.78 0.89
N LYS A 938 24.06 -19.00 1.54
CA LYS A 938 24.35 -18.33 2.82
C LYS A 938 23.64 -19.08 3.93
N THR A 939 24.42 -19.69 4.82
CA THR A 939 23.91 -20.59 5.85
C THR A 939 24.77 -20.51 7.11
N GLU A 940 24.41 -21.28 8.13
CA GLU A 940 25.17 -21.43 9.37
C GLU A 940 26.09 -22.64 9.27
N ILE A 941 27.31 -22.55 9.82
CA ILE A 941 28.19 -23.70 10.01
C ILE A 941 28.12 -24.09 11.48
N TRP A 942 27.45 -25.21 11.77
CA TRP A 942 27.32 -25.74 13.12
C TRP A 942 28.60 -26.51 13.46
N CYS A 943 29.44 -25.91 14.28
CA CYS A 943 30.81 -26.32 14.46
C CYS A 943 31.07 -26.92 15.85
N MET A 944 31.71 -28.09 15.85
CA MET A 944 32.30 -28.71 17.03
C MET A 944 33.83 -28.71 16.91
N ILE A 945 34.52 -28.25 17.96
CA ILE A 945 35.98 -28.32 18.05
C ILE A 945 36.38 -29.45 18.98
N GLY A 946 37.18 -30.39 18.47
CA GLY A 946 37.70 -31.52 19.24
C GLY A 946 39.21 -31.70 19.07
N GLY A 947 39.76 -32.70 19.76
CA GLY A 947 41.16 -33.12 19.59
C GLY A 947 42.22 -32.19 20.18
N ILE A 948 41.84 -31.23 21.05
CA ILE A 948 42.80 -30.45 21.83
C ILE A 948 43.33 -31.33 22.96
N LYS A 949 44.64 -31.62 22.94
CA LYS A 949 45.31 -32.48 23.93
C LYS A 949 45.55 -31.73 25.24
N ASP A 950 45.64 -32.49 26.33
CA ASP A 950 46.06 -32.01 27.66
C ASP A 950 45.22 -30.86 28.23
N MET A 951 43.96 -30.73 27.79
CA MET A 951 43.02 -29.72 28.31
C MET A 951 42.92 -29.77 29.83
N ASP A 952 42.96 -30.94 30.46
CA ASP A 952 42.88 -31.06 31.92
C ASP A 952 44.05 -30.44 32.68
N GLN A 953 45.19 -30.22 32.01
CA GLN A 953 46.38 -29.56 32.57
C GLN A 953 46.40 -28.04 32.29
N MET A 954 45.47 -27.52 31.48
CA MET A 954 45.40 -26.11 31.10
C MET A 954 44.59 -25.29 32.11
N THR A 955 44.99 -24.03 32.31
CA THR A 955 44.15 -23.03 32.98
C THR A 955 42.92 -22.70 32.13
N GLN A 956 41.88 -22.12 32.72
CA GLN A 956 40.66 -21.73 31.98
C GLN A 956 40.98 -20.80 30.79
N GLN A 957 41.86 -19.81 31.00
CA GLN A 957 42.30 -18.91 29.93
C GLN A 957 43.00 -19.67 28.79
N GLN A 958 43.89 -20.62 29.12
CA GLN A 958 44.57 -21.44 28.11
C GLN A 958 43.59 -22.30 27.31
N LYS A 959 42.53 -22.83 27.94
CA LYS A 959 41.46 -23.58 27.27
C LYS A 959 40.67 -22.70 26.30
N VAL A 960 40.30 -21.49 26.73
CA VAL A 960 39.62 -20.50 25.89
C VAL A 960 40.48 -20.13 24.68
N GLU A 961 41.76 -19.83 24.87
CA GLU A 961 42.69 -19.51 23.78
C GLU A 961 42.87 -20.68 22.80
N ALA A 962 42.98 -21.91 23.31
CA ALA A 962 43.15 -23.11 22.50
C ALA A 962 41.94 -23.41 21.60
N VAL A 963 40.71 -23.14 22.08
CA VAL A 963 39.47 -23.28 21.28
C VAL A 963 39.22 -22.07 20.40
N ALA A 964 39.53 -20.86 20.87
CA ALA A 964 39.31 -19.62 20.14
C ALA A 964 40.09 -19.60 18.81
N LYS A 965 41.32 -20.14 18.80
CA LYS A 965 42.17 -20.17 17.60
C LYS A 965 41.50 -20.88 16.40
N PRO A 966 41.07 -22.16 16.49
CA PRO A 966 40.40 -22.82 15.37
C PRO A 966 39.03 -22.22 15.05
N VAL A 967 38.25 -21.78 16.06
CA VAL A 967 36.95 -21.12 15.83
C VAL A 967 37.11 -19.83 15.03
N ALA A 968 38.11 -19.00 15.34
CA ALA A 968 38.40 -17.76 14.62
C ALA A 968 38.67 -18.02 13.14
N TYR A 969 39.49 -19.03 12.84
CA TYR A 969 39.82 -19.39 11.45
C TYR A 969 38.57 -19.78 10.65
N ILE A 970 37.72 -20.64 11.23
CA ILE A 970 36.49 -21.09 10.58
C ILE A 970 35.52 -19.90 10.41
N ALA A 971 35.38 -19.06 11.43
CA ALA A 971 34.51 -17.88 11.38
C ALA A 971 34.97 -16.85 10.34
N ASP A 972 36.27 -16.58 10.25
CA ASP A 972 36.82 -15.64 9.27
C ASP A 972 36.61 -16.19 7.85
N LYS A 973 36.79 -17.50 7.63
CA LYS A 973 36.54 -18.16 6.32
C LYS A 973 35.06 -18.22 5.96
N ALA A 974 34.17 -18.48 6.92
CA ALA A 974 32.73 -18.43 6.71
C ALA A 974 32.27 -17.01 6.33
N ALA A 975 32.84 -15.98 6.97
CA ALA A 975 32.52 -14.59 6.69
C ALA A 975 32.87 -14.17 5.25
N GLU A 976 33.97 -14.69 4.68
CA GLU A 976 34.37 -14.43 3.28
C GLU A 976 33.28 -14.79 2.26
N ILE A 977 32.40 -15.75 2.60
CA ILE A 977 31.28 -16.21 1.76
C ILE A 977 29.90 -15.83 2.32
N GLY A 978 29.86 -14.99 3.35
CA GLY A 978 28.61 -14.51 3.96
C GLY A 978 27.87 -15.54 4.83
N CYS A 979 28.59 -16.52 5.37
CA CYS A 979 28.08 -17.50 6.33
C CYS A 979 28.46 -17.14 7.78
N SER A 980 27.74 -17.71 8.75
CA SER A 980 27.98 -17.57 10.19
C SER A 980 28.38 -18.91 10.81
N VAL A 981 28.93 -18.89 12.03
CA VAL A 981 29.37 -20.08 12.77
C VAL A 981 28.58 -20.21 14.07
N GLY A 982 27.93 -21.34 14.26
CA GLY A 982 27.26 -21.70 15.50
C GLY A 982 28.12 -22.67 16.33
N LEU A 983 28.48 -22.29 17.55
CA LEU A 983 29.17 -23.18 18.49
C LEU A 983 28.19 -24.25 18.98
N TYR A 984 28.40 -25.49 18.57
CA TYR A 984 27.49 -26.61 18.83
C TYR A 984 27.88 -27.34 20.12
N ASN A 985 27.00 -27.41 21.13
CA ASN A 985 27.31 -28.13 22.37
C ASN A 985 27.30 -29.65 22.16
N HIS A 986 28.42 -30.32 22.47
CA HIS A 986 28.58 -31.77 22.37
C HIS A 986 29.47 -32.28 23.52
N GLY A 987 29.00 -32.13 24.75
CA GLY A 987 29.67 -32.59 25.97
C GLY A 987 31.07 -31.99 26.22
N GLY A 988 31.73 -32.47 27.28
CA GLY A 988 33.08 -32.05 27.66
C GLY A 988 33.19 -30.56 28.00
N TRP A 989 34.41 -30.00 27.96
CA TRP A 989 34.63 -28.58 28.27
C TRP A 989 34.02 -27.65 27.21
N TYR A 990 34.18 -27.96 25.92
CA TYR A 990 33.65 -27.14 24.80
C TYR A 990 32.13 -27.06 24.78
N GLY A 991 31.44 -28.14 25.18
CA GLY A 991 29.99 -28.20 25.18
C GLY A 991 29.30 -27.38 26.25
N LYS A 992 30.02 -26.86 27.26
CA LYS A 992 29.39 -26.08 28.33
C LYS A 992 29.05 -24.67 27.83
N PRO A 993 27.78 -24.23 27.95
CA PRO A 993 27.31 -22.91 27.50
C PRO A 993 28.16 -21.74 27.99
N GLU A 994 28.62 -21.78 29.23
CA GLU A 994 29.46 -20.75 29.84
C GLU A 994 30.84 -20.64 29.16
N ASN A 995 31.44 -21.79 28.82
CA ASN A 995 32.73 -21.80 28.13
C ASN A 995 32.59 -21.28 26.68
N GLN A 996 31.48 -21.57 26.01
CA GLN A 996 31.19 -21.01 24.69
C GLN A 996 31.03 -19.49 24.75
N LEU A 997 30.38 -18.95 25.78
CA LEU A 997 30.30 -17.50 26.01
C LEU A 997 31.68 -16.88 26.23
N GLU A 998 32.57 -17.51 27.01
CA GLU A 998 33.94 -17.03 27.22
C GLU A 998 34.76 -17.03 25.90
N VAL A 999 34.62 -18.07 25.07
CA VAL A 999 35.25 -18.11 23.74
C VAL A 999 34.72 -16.99 22.84
N MET A 1000 33.40 -16.73 22.85
CA MET A 1000 32.81 -15.63 22.08
C MET A 1000 33.28 -14.26 22.56
N ASP A 1001 33.33 -14.02 23.87
CA ASP A 1001 33.81 -12.75 24.43
C ASP A 1001 35.31 -12.54 24.17
N TYR A 1002 36.10 -13.61 24.14
CA TYR A 1002 37.50 -13.55 23.72
C TYR A 1002 37.64 -13.16 22.24
N LEU A 1003 36.82 -13.73 21.35
CA LEU A 1003 36.93 -13.55 19.90
C LEU A 1003 36.32 -12.25 19.37
N LYS A 1004 35.22 -11.78 19.99
CA LYS A 1004 34.45 -10.58 19.59
C LYS A 1004 34.13 -10.51 18.10
N ARG A 1005 33.82 -11.66 17.49
CA ARG A 1005 33.42 -11.75 16.08
C ARG A 1005 31.89 -11.66 15.96
N PRO A 1006 31.34 -10.83 15.04
CA PRO A 1006 29.91 -10.63 14.92
C PRO A 1006 29.16 -11.79 14.23
N ASN A 1007 29.88 -12.72 13.60
CA ASN A 1007 29.29 -13.86 12.88
C ASN A 1007 29.40 -15.19 13.66
N ILE A 1008 29.62 -15.13 14.97
CA ILE A 1008 29.62 -16.30 15.85
C ILE A 1008 28.41 -16.25 16.78
N GLY A 1009 27.72 -17.38 16.95
CA GLY A 1009 26.67 -17.57 17.95
C GLY A 1009 26.69 -18.99 18.52
N ILE A 1010 25.66 -19.36 19.28
CA ILE A 1010 25.52 -20.66 19.95
C ILE A 1010 24.38 -21.46 19.34
N VAL A 1011 24.60 -22.76 19.14
CA VAL A 1011 23.56 -23.72 18.79
C VAL A 1011 23.44 -24.67 19.97
N TYR A 1012 22.29 -24.62 20.65
CA TYR A 1012 22.07 -25.41 21.86
C TYR A 1012 21.22 -26.64 21.56
N ASN A 1013 21.77 -27.81 21.81
CA ASN A 1013 21.20 -29.10 21.49
C ASN A 1013 20.87 -29.85 22.79
N LEU A 1014 19.59 -30.17 22.97
CA LEU A 1014 19.09 -30.90 24.13
C LEU A 1014 19.62 -32.33 24.20
N HIS A 1015 19.97 -32.94 23.07
CA HIS A 1015 20.53 -34.30 23.06
C HIS A 1015 21.84 -34.42 23.88
N HIS A 1016 22.61 -33.34 24.01
CA HIS A 1016 23.85 -33.29 24.80
C HIS A 1016 23.70 -32.49 26.11
N ALA A 1017 22.50 -32.50 26.70
CA ALA A 1017 22.17 -31.72 27.90
C ALA A 1017 22.24 -32.55 29.20
N GLU A 1018 22.96 -33.68 29.23
CA GLU A 1018 22.92 -34.65 30.34
C GLU A 1018 23.31 -34.03 31.69
N GLU A 1019 24.27 -33.10 31.70
CA GLU A 1019 24.71 -32.33 32.89
C GLU A 1019 23.92 -31.02 33.08
N ASP A 1020 23.07 -30.64 32.12
CA ASP A 1020 22.50 -29.30 31.99
C ASP A 1020 21.02 -29.22 32.40
N ILE A 1021 20.30 -30.35 32.51
CA ILE A 1021 18.85 -30.38 32.77
C ILE A 1021 18.44 -29.52 33.97
N GLU A 1022 19.09 -29.70 35.13
CA GLU A 1022 18.70 -29.01 36.37
C GLU A 1022 19.08 -27.52 36.36
N ARG A 1023 20.16 -27.17 35.65
CA ARG A 1023 20.73 -25.82 35.57
C ARG A 1023 20.28 -25.05 34.33
N PHE A 1024 19.46 -25.65 33.45
CA PHE A 1024 18.95 -25.03 32.23
C PHE A 1024 18.30 -23.65 32.47
N PRO A 1025 17.44 -23.45 33.51
CA PRO A 1025 16.88 -22.13 33.80
C PRO A 1025 17.92 -21.07 34.17
N GLU A 1026 19.10 -21.46 34.66
CA GLU A 1026 20.14 -20.55 35.16
C GLU A 1026 21.02 -20.00 34.04
N PHE A 1027 21.44 -20.85 33.09
CA PHE A 1027 22.33 -20.43 32.00
C PHE A 1027 21.58 -20.09 30.72
N PHE A 1028 20.39 -20.64 30.46
CA PHE A 1028 19.65 -20.41 29.22
C PHE A 1028 19.40 -18.90 28.95
N PRO A 1029 18.98 -18.08 29.94
CA PRO A 1029 18.83 -16.64 29.74
C PRO A 1029 20.15 -15.92 29.38
N LYS A 1030 21.31 -16.47 29.74
CA LYS A 1030 22.63 -15.89 29.46
C LYS A 1030 23.08 -16.14 28.03
N ILE A 1031 22.79 -17.32 27.48
CA ILE A 1031 23.09 -17.64 26.07
C ILE A 1031 22.03 -17.11 25.10
N LEU A 1032 20.84 -16.77 25.60
CA LEU A 1032 19.71 -16.29 24.81
C LEU A 1032 20.03 -15.20 23.77
N PRO A 1033 20.81 -14.14 24.08
CA PRO A 1033 21.18 -13.11 23.10
C PRO A 1033 22.09 -13.61 21.97
N HIS A 1034 22.67 -14.79 22.14
CA HIS A 1034 23.68 -15.39 21.28
C HIS A 1034 23.17 -16.66 20.57
N LEU A 1035 21.94 -17.12 20.85
CA LEU A 1035 21.36 -18.32 20.26
C LEU A 1035 21.04 -18.14 18.77
N MET A 1036 21.54 -19.06 17.95
CA MET A 1036 21.25 -19.20 16.53
C MET A 1036 20.17 -20.26 16.27
N ALA A 1037 20.22 -21.38 16.99
CA ALA A 1037 19.24 -22.46 16.92
C ALA A 1037 19.15 -23.21 18.26
N VAL A 1038 17.99 -23.82 18.53
CA VAL A 1038 17.82 -24.78 19.64
C VAL A 1038 17.28 -26.10 19.08
N ASN A 1039 17.96 -27.22 19.34
CA ASN A 1039 17.56 -28.53 18.82
C ASN A 1039 16.94 -29.37 19.94
N LEU A 1040 15.73 -29.89 19.71
CA LEU A 1040 14.91 -30.59 20.71
C LEU A 1040 15.08 -32.11 20.63
N MET A 1041 15.24 -32.72 21.80
CA MET A 1041 15.21 -34.17 21.99
C MET A 1041 14.51 -34.50 23.31
N GLY A 1042 13.90 -35.68 23.40
CA GLY A 1042 13.31 -36.15 24.65
C GLY A 1042 14.39 -36.58 25.65
N LEU A 1043 14.20 -36.24 26.93
CA LEU A 1043 15.18 -36.47 27.98
C LEU A 1043 14.50 -37.07 29.20
N LYS A 1044 14.97 -38.25 29.60
CA LYS A 1044 14.52 -38.92 30.81
C LYS A 1044 15.58 -38.83 31.91
N LYS A 1045 15.20 -38.25 33.05
CA LYS A 1045 16.05 -38.10 34.23
C LYS A 1045 16.49 -39.49 34.73
N GLY A 1046 17.76 -39.58 35.13
CA GLY A 1046 18.41 -40.81 35.55
C GLY A 1046 19.92 -40.61 35.67
N ASN A 1047 20.64 -41.61 36.16
CA ASN A 1047 22.10 -41.63 36.14
C ASN A 1047 22.60 -42.92 35.45
N PRO A 1048 22.95 -42.87 34.15
CA PRO A 1048 22.99 -41.70 33.29
C PRO A 1048 21.59 -41.24 32.80
N VAL A 1049 21.50 -39.99 32.34
CA VAL A 1049 20.32 -39.45 31.62
C VAL A 1049 20.11 -40.27 30.35
N LYS A 1050 18.84 -40.58 30.01
CA LYS A 1050 18.50 -41.33 28.82
C LYS A 1050 17.84 -40.44 27.77
N VAL A 1051 18.39 -40.45 26.56
CA VAL A 1051 17.81 -39.85 25.37
C VAL A 1051 16.65 -40.71 24.86
N VAL A 1052 15.50 -40.07 24.60
CA VAL A 1052 14.25 -40.71 24.15
C VAL A 1052 13.56 -39.81 23.10
N PRO A 1053 12.55 -40.30 22.36
CA PRO A 1053 11.73 -39.43 21.52
C PRO A 1053 11.09 -38.29 22.33
N VAL A 1054 10.93 -37.13 21.70
CA VAL A 1054 10.26 -35.97 22.31
C VAL A 1054 8.87 -36.39 22.82
N GLY A 1055 8.51 -36.01 24.04
CA GLY A 1055 7.20 -36.33 24.63
C GLY A 1055 7.11 -37.68 25.33
N GLU A 1056 8.22 -38.45 25.36
CA GLU A 1056 8.39 -39.66 26.17
C GLU A 1056 9.30 -39.47 27.40
N GLY A 1057 10.03 -38.35 27.47
CA GLY A 1057 10.86 -38.00 28.63
C GLY A 1057 10.09 -37.23 29.71
N ASP A 1058 10.80 -36.89 30.77
CA ASP A 1058 10.27 -36.18 31.95
C ASP A 1058 11.04 -34.88 32.28
N ALA A 1059 12.02 -34.51 31.45
CA ALA A 1059 12.78 -33.27 31.58
C ALA A 1059 12.52 -32.27 30.44
N GLU A 1060 12.34 -32.73 29.20
CA GLU A 1060 12.28 -31.86 28.03
C GLU A 1060 11.04 -30.96 28.00
N ALA A 1061 9.91 -31.40 28.58
CA ALA A 1061 8.69 -30.61 28.60
C ALA A 1061 8.89 -29.28 29.33
N ASP A 1062 9.63 -29.29 30.44
CA ASP A 1062 9.99 -28.08 31.18
C ASP A 1062 10.95 -27.19 30.39
N MET A 1063 11.94 -27.77 29.72
CA MET A 1063 12.88 -27.02 28.88
C MET A 1063 12.17 -26.36 27.69
N ILE A 1064 11.26 -27.09 27.03
CA ILE A 1064 10.40 -26.59 25.94
C ILE A 1064 9.52 -25.44 26.44
N ARG A 1065 8.96 -25.54 27.65
CA ARG A 1065 8.20 -24.43 28.25
C ARG A 1065 9.08 -23.22 28.51
N ILE A 1066 10.28 -23.40 29.07
CA ILE A 1066 11.24 -22.30 29.34
C ILE A 1066 11.61 -21.58 28.05
N ILE A 1067 11.92 -22.34 26.98
CA ILE A 1067 12.21 -21.77 25.67
C ILE A 1067 11.01 -20.96 25.14
N ARG A 1068 9.79 -21.50 25.27
CA ARG A 1068 8.55 -20.84 24.84
C ARG A 1068 8.30 -19.51 25.55
N GLU A 1069 8.51 -19.50 26.86
CA GLU A 1069 8.27 -18.35 27.74
C GLU A 1069 9.38 -17.30 27.67
N SER A 1070 10.54 -17.66 27.10
CA SER A 1070 11.64 -16.74 26.84
C SER A 1070 11.35 -15.79 25.67
N SER A 1071 12.26 -14.84 25.44
CA SER A 1071 12.26 -13.99 24.24
C SER A 1071 12.89 -14.65 23.01
N TYR A 1072 13.29 -15.94 23.08
CA TYR A 1072 13.86 -16.65 21.94
C TYR A 1072 12.82 -16.80 20.82
N ARG A 1073 13.17 -16.45 19.58
CA ARG A 1073 12.29 -16.61 18.41
C ARG A 1073 13.05 -17.16 17.20
N GLY A 1074 14.24 -17.75 17.44
CA GLY A 1074 15.02 -18.38 16.40
C GLY A 1074 14.47 -19.77 16.01
N PRO A 1075 15.10 -20.42 15.02
CA PRO A 1075 14.73 -21.76 14.57
C PRO A 1075 14.79 -22.83 15.66
N ILE A 1076 13.95 -23.86 15.50
CA ILE A 1076 13.88 -25.04 16.37
C ILE A 1076 14.23 -26.30 15.58
N GLY A 1077 15.30 -27.00 15.94
CA GLY A 1077 15.65 -28.27 15.34
C GLY A 1077 14.87 -29.45 15.94
N ILE A 1078 14.42 -30.36 15.08
CA ILE A 1078 13.89 -31.67 15.46
C ILE A 1078 14.93 -32.71 15.10
N ILE A 1079 15.47 -33.38 16.12
CA ILE A 1079 16.57 -34.33 15.95
C ILE A 1079 15.99 -35.69 15.57
N ASN A 1080 16.59 -36.32 14.58
CA ASN A 1080 16.38 -37.74 14.30
C ASN A 1080 17.62 -38.54 14.75
N GLU A 1081 17.40 -39.67 15.43
CA GLU A 1081 18.50 -40.49 15.94
C GLU A 1081 18.05 -41.97 16.10
N GLU A 1082 18.97 -42.84 16.56
CA GLU A 1082 18.87 -44.32 16.65
C GLU A 1082 17.65 -44.86 17.43
N THR A 1083 16.79 -43.99 17.98
CA THR A 1083 15.51 -44.36 18.58
C THR A 1083 14.46 -44.79 17.56
N ALA A 1084 14.64 -44.51 16.26
CA ALA A 1084 13.71 -44.85 15.20
C ALA A 1084 14.35 -45.68 14.07
N PRO A 1085 13.58 -46.54 13.38
CA PRO A 1085 14.12 -47.39 12.30
C PRO A 1085 14.61 -46.62 11.07
N ASP A 1086 14.15 -45.39 10.84
CA ASP A 1086 14.41 -44.56 9.64
C ASP A 1086 14.11 -43.08 9.95
N ALA A 1087 14.74 -42.17 9.21
CA ALA A 1087 14.65 -40.72 9.41
C ALA A 1087 13.21 -40.16 9.31
N GLU A 1088 12.41 -40.69 8.37
CA GLU A 1088 11.01 -40.28 8.23
C GLU A 1088 10.18 -40.67 9.47
N VAL A 1089 10.49 -41.82 10.07
CA VAL A 1089 9.79 -42.31 11.26
C VAL A 1089 10.21 -41.49 12.48
N GLY A 1090 11.51 -41.25 12.67
CA GLY A 1090 12.02 -40.50 13.80
C GLY A 1090 11.54 -39.04 13.82
N LEU A 1091 11.60 -38.34 12.67
CA LEU A 1091 11.04 -37.00 12.56
C LEU A 1091 9.55 -36.96 12.87
N THR A 1092 8.78 -37.92 12.36
CA THR A 1092 7.34 -38.02 12.63
C THR A 1092 7.06 -38.20 14.12
N MET A 1093 7.76 -39.15 14.75
CA MET A 1093 7.62 -39.44 16.19
C MET A 1093 7.93 -38.20 17.04
N ASN A 1094 9.02 -37.50 16.75
CA ASN A 1094 9.42 -36.33 17.52
C ASN A 1094 8.51 -35.12 17.30
N VAL A 1095 7.95 -34.94 16.09
CA VAL A 1095 6.93 -33.91 15.82
C VAL A 1095 5.62 -34.22 16.55
N ASP A 1096 5.16 -35.47 16.55
CA ASP A 1096 3.96 -35.87 17.28
C ASP A 1096 4.14 -35.75 18.79
N GLY A 1097 5.34 -36.09 19.28
CA GLY A 1097 5.80 -35.83 20.63
C GLY A 1097 5.71 -34.36 21.03
N LEU A 1098 6.26 -33.48 20.19
CA LEU A 1098 6.18 -32.03 20.38
C LEU A 1098 4.72 -31.56 20.41
N LYS A 1099 3.87 -32.01 19.48
CA LYS A 1099 2.43 -31.69 19.47
C LYS A 1099 1.73 -32.10 20.77
N LYS A 1100 2.08 -33.26 21.34
CA LYS A 1100 1.54 -33.71 22.62
C LYS A 1100 1.91 -32.73 23.74
N ILE A 1101 3.20 -32.37 23.85
CA ILE A 1101 3.67 -31.38 24.85
C ILE A 1101 2.98 -30.04 24.65
N LEU A 1102 2.89 -29.53 23.41
CA LEU A 1102 2.24 -28.26 23.11
C LEU A 1102 0.76 -28.24 23.51
N LYS A 1103 0.06 -29.36 23.29
CA LYS A 1103 -1.34 -29.54 23.70
C LYS A 1103 -1.49 -29.51 25.22
N GLU A 1104 -0.63 -30.21 25.94
CA GLU A 1104 -0.60 -30.21 27.40
C GLU A 1104 -0.28 -28.81 27.96
N GLN A 1105 0.59 -28.07 27.29
CA GLN A 1105 0.96 -26.70 27.67
C GLN A 1105 0.01 -25.61 27.14
N GLY A 1106 -1.08 -25.96 26.46
CA GLY A 1106 -2.10 -25.02 25.96
C GLY A 1106 -1.66 -24.13 24.79
N ASP A 1107 -0.61 -24.50 24.03
CA ASP A 1107 -0.14 -23.74 22.88
C ASP A 1107 -0.97 -24.02 21.62
N THR A 1108 -2.15 -23.42 21.57
CA THR A 1108 -3.08 -23.56 20.43
C THR A 1108 -2.56 -22.90 19.15
N GLY A 1109 -1.65 -21.93 19.26
CA GLY A 1109 -1.07 -21.21 18.11
C GLY A 1109 -0.10 -22.08 17.32
N ALA A 1110 0.79 -22.79 18.02
CA ALA A 1110 1.70 -23.76 17.39
C ALA A 1110 0.92 -24.91 16.75
N LEU A 1111 -0.05 -25.47 17.48
CA LEU A 1111 -0.82 -26.64 17.08
C LEU A 1111 -1.61 -26.43 15.77
N GLN A 1112 -2.07 -25.21 15.50
CA GLN A 1112 -2.77 -24.88 14.25
C GLN A 1112 -1.88 -24.98 12.99
N THR A 1113 -0.56 -25.04 13.16
CA THR A 1113 0.40 -25.12 12.05
C THR A 1113 0.77 -26.56 11.66
N TYR A 1114 0.39 -27.55 12.48
CA TYR A 1114 0.57 -28.98 12.21
C TYR A 1114 -0.70 -29.62 11.67
#